data_AF-A0A949RJQ9-F1
#
_entry.id   AF-A0A949RJQ9-F1
#
_cell.length_a   1.000
_cell.length_b   1.000
_cell.length_c   1.000
_cell.angle_alpha   90.00
_cell.angle_beta   90.00
_cell.angle_gamma   90.00
#
_symmetry.space_group_name_H-M   'P 1'
#
loop_
_entity.id
_entity.type
_entity.pdbx_description
1 polymer ?
#
loop_
_entity_poly.entity_id
_entity_poly.type
_entity_poly.pdbx_seq_one_letter_code
_entity_poly.pdbx_strand_id
1 'polypeptide(L)'
;MADFLYFPFSLTDQQRIDSASVVVTDLPYASGIAPGVAQPQSMRLTFRVLDPSNGPPALRPMVPGTLQYMPGGAGALPTPADIQFLADGSLDPAPYAGWNTTGSIFVTVSDAKVAADYTALATGLEVVPNRFWYSPVVLGFDFLSQTLLNGLDKTSIVADAAAGTITKPSAAEWKGIAVSSMLGGQYTPKLNRAGGTRIQDDIAKYPMPTVVMAADGTVTLIITCARYEAFRDGPASLFDDVLAQAQDLPETDPSHPRNGMVPARHVYRKLQAGLIDRGIPGDFIAETADAMLADWPAAPRYFPIRFTRVWQPQPECSGWFMLANIQILDGNGTELLRQRMPSHGMFYLSQAPTDPDALPPFVQVALLGPLKLQSGSLDRPWMLPASTLAQPAALTTGSIPHFLARLPMHIGVVLETPDAIRDNVFCVFASLRRVVRAWIDNRICGGRLVFRTALTSAGARKLIDNSLGVVPRQNVWPSGPFGDRVAEPDLTTGLFQMRDILEIFFPAEAPVCTVGGTTDRPTVYTVGGVAYRLWLTAVEAFESNATKCNFPDEHVGRGAPAALVYLGLGHYQVNPAPAAPDAEMNGYIAVNVAEMLSGGLVSGATLQFWDRNNDYSKIVARQMLSSENLESIGHSPIFSTYLPSADAAESIVVMDHHLDWTDCPVKDGGALSWAGFEPQVWLAANWDE
;
A
#
# COMPACT_ATOMS: atom_id res chain seq x y z
N MET A 1 25.36 -12.30 22.42
CA MET A 1 24.25 -12.57 21.48
C MET A 1 22.97 -12.15 22.20
N ALA A 2 21.96 -11.62 21.51
CA ALA A 2 20.83 -11.00 22.20
C ALA A 2 19.80 -12.06 22.62
N ASP A 3 19.89 -12.52 23.87
CA ASP A 3 19.00 -13.52 24.47
C ASP A 3 17.63 -12.89 24.82
N PHE A 4 16.75 -12.71 23.84
CA PHE A 4 15.39 -12.18 24.12
C PHE A 4 14.28 -12.68 23.17
N LEU A 5 14.59 -13.61 22.26
CA LEU A 5 13.55 -14.27 21.46
C LEU A 5 13.07 -15.52 22.20
N TYR A 6 11.78 -15.64 22.49
CA TYR A 6 11.24 -16.73 23.29
C TYR A 6 10.54 -17.79 22.44
N PHE A 7 10.78 -19.07 22.75
CA PHE A 7 9.84 -20.11 22.36
C PHE A 7 8.52 -19.95 23.15
N PRO A 8 7.33 -20.23 22.55
CA PRO A 8 6.04 -19.94 23.18
C PRO A 8 5.84 -20.53 24.57
N PHE A 9 6.54 -21.63 24.90
CA PHE A 9 6.50 -22.29 26.20
C PHE A 9 7.90 -22.40 26.81
N SER A 10 7.99 -22.30 28.13
CA SER A 10 9.24 -22.53 28.88
C SER A 10 9.76 -23.96 28.71
N LEU A 11 11.05 -24.21 28.99
CA LEU A 11 11.56 -25.60 29.02
C LEU A 11 10.76 -26.46 30.00
N THR A 12 10.40 -25.89 31.16
CA THR A 12 9.59 -26.56 32.19
C THR A 12 8.20 -26.93 31.66
N ASP A 13 7.54 -26.04 30.94
CA ASP A 13 6.23 -26.33 30.35
C ASP A 13 6.33 -27.32 29.18
N GLN A 14 7.40 -27.24 28.38
CA GLN A 14 7.64 -28.20 27.29
C GLN A 14 7.82 -29.62 27.82
N GLN A 15 8.48 -29.82 28.96
CA GLN A 15 8.62 -31.13 29.61
C GLN A 15 7.29 -31.76 30.04
N ARG A 16 6.26 -30.94 30.20
CA ARG A 16 4.92 -31.39 30.60
C ARG A 16 4.07 -31.75 29.39
N ILE A 17 4.53 -31.50 28.17
CA ILE A 17 3.81 -31.81 26.93
C ILE A 17 4.08 -33.26 26.52
N ASP A 18 3.03 -34.01 26.23
CA ASP A 18 3.11 -35.31 25.58
C ASP A 18 3.54 -35.11 24.12
N SER A 19 4.82 -35.34 23.83
CA SER A 19 5.39 -35.08 22.50
C SER A 19 4.70 -35.88 21.39
N ALA A 20 4.23 -37.11 21.69
CA ALA A 20 3.50 -37.94 20.74
C ALA A 20 2.13 -37.36 20.35
N SER A 21 1.60 -36.43 21.15
CA SER A 21 0.32 -35.76 20.91
C SER A 21 0.46 -34.46 20.11
N VAL A 22 1.67 -33.99 19.85
CA VAL A 22 1.92 -32.69 19.21
C VAL A 22 1.52 -32.74 17.74
N VAL A 23 0.53 -31.93 17.38
CA VAL A 23 0.06 -31.73 16.01
C VAL A 23 0.23 -30.26 15.65
N VAL A 24 0.93 -30.00 14.55
CA VAL A 24 1.14 -28.65 14.04
C VAL A 24 0.56 -28.53 12.64
N THR A 25 -0.42 -27.65 12.49
CA THR A 25 -1.11 -27.41 11.22
C THR A 25 -0.97 -25.95 10.82
N ASP A 26 -0.49 -25.72 9.61
CA ASP A 26 -0.51 -24.41 8.98
C ASP A 26 -1.89 -24.14 8.40
N LEU A 27 -2.53 -23.07 8.84
CA LEU A 27 -3.90 -22.80 8.47
C LEU A 27 -3.95 -22.20 7.06
N PRO A 28 -4.66 -22.86 6.12
CA PRO A 28 -4.75 -22.38 4.74
C PRO A 28 -5.49 -21.05 4.68
N TYR A 29 -5.33 -20.33 3.57
CA TYR A 29 -6.13 -19.14 3.36
C TYR A 29 -7.61 -19.48 3.14
N ALA A 30 -8.50 -18.75 3.83
CA ALA A 30 -9.93 -18.78 3.61
C ALA A 30 -10.41 -17.34 3.36
N SER A 31 -11.20 -17.13 2.30
CA SER A 31 -11.84 -15.85 2.02
C SER A 31 -12.99 -15.61 3.00
N GLY A 32 -12.94 -14.51 3.76
CA GLY A 32 -13.98 -14.14 4.73
C GLY A 32 -13.77 -14.84 6.09
N ILE A 33 -13.08 -14.16 7.00
CA ILE A 33 -12.78 -14.70 8.33
C ILE A 33 -13.59 -13.88 9.33
N ALA A 34 -14.46 -14.55 10.08
CA ALA A 34 -15.16 -13.89 11.18
C ALA A 34 -14.15 -13.52 12.29
N PRO A 35 -14.39 -12.41 13.03
CA PRO A 35 -13.58 -12.06 14.20
C PRO A 35 -13.45 -13.27 15.15
N GLY A 36 -12.23 -13.55 15.63
CA GLY A 36 -11.96 -14.68 16.51
C GLY A 36 -11.80 -16.05 15.82
N VAL A 37 -11.92 -16.12 14.49
CA VAL A 37 -11.55 -17.33 13.72
C VAL A 37 -10.06 -17.29 13.36
N ALA A 38 -9.46 -18.47 13.32
CA ALA A 38 -8.06 -18.66 13.01
C ALA A 38 -7.73 -18.06 11.63
N GLN A 39 -6.73 -17.19 11.58
CA GLN A 39 -6.40 -16.43 10.38
C GLN A 39 -5.54 -17.27 9.41
N PRO A 40 -5.65 -17.04 8.10
CA PRO A 40 -4.73 -17.57 7.10
C PRO A 40 -3.26 -17.38 7.49
N GLN A 41 -2.42 -18.36 7.16
CA GLN A 41 -0.99 -18.35 7.47
C GLN A 41 -0.67 -18.36 8.97
N SER A 42 -1.67 -18.52 9.83
CA SER A 42 -1.45 -18.81 11.25
C SER A 42 -1.01 -20.26 11.43
N MET A 43 -0.26 -20.49 12.49
CA MET A 43 0.13 -21.83 12.91
C MET A 43 -0.80 -22.28 14.04
N ARG A 44 -1.46 -23.42 13.87
CA ARG A 44 -2.21 -24.11 14.93
C ARG A 44 -1.33 -25.19 15.54
N LEU A 45 -1.13 -25.11 16.84
CA LEU A 45 -0.40 -26.06 17.66
C LEU A 45 -1.38 -26.72 18.63
N THR A 46 -1.54 -28.02 18.52
CA THR A 46 -2.38 -28.84 19.40
C THR A 46 -1.51 -29.87 20.10
N PHE A 47 -1.71 -30.07 21.39
CA PHE A 47 -0.98 -31.05 22.19
C PHE A 47 -1.73 -31.37 23.48
N ARG A 48 -1.29 -32.39 24.20
CA ARG A 48 -1.79 -32.79 25.51
C ARG A 48 -0.74 -32.54 26.59
N VAL A 49 -1.18 -32.02 27.73
CA VAL A 49 -0.38 -31.88 28.94
C VAL A 49 -0.47 -33.17 29.76
N LEU A 50 0.68 -33.71 30.17
CA LEU A 50 0.80 -34.97 30.92
C LEU A 50 0.29 -34.84 32.37
N ASP A 51 0.40 -33.65 32.97
CA ASP A 51 0.03 -33.36 34.36
C ASP A 51 -0.97 -32.19 34.47
N PRO A 52 -2.19 -32.31 33.89
CA PRO A 52 -3.14 -31.20 33.80
C PRO A 52 -3.57 -30.64 35.17
N SER A 53 -3.40 -31.39 36.27
CA SER A 53 -3.64 -30.91 37.63
C SER A 53 -2.71 -29.78 38.07
N ASN A 54 -1.53 -29.64 37.46
CA ASN A 54 -0.58 -28.56 37.73
C ASN A 54 -0.87 -27.29 36.91
N GLY A 55 -2.04 -27.22 36.28
CA GLY A 55 -2.51 -26.04 35.56
C GLY A 55 -1.99 -25.94 34.12
N PRO A 56 -2.54 -24.99 33.33
CA PRO A 56 -2.17 -24.81 31.93
C PRO A 56 -0.74 -24.23 31.77
N PRO A 57 -0.04 -24.54 30.67
CA PRO A 57 1.22 -23.90 30.31
C PRO A 57 1.13 -22.37 30.22
N ALA A 58 2.17 -21.68 30.69
CA ALA A 58 2.29 -20.23 30.54
C ALA A 58 2.77 -19.87 29.13
N LEU A 59 2.08 -18.91 28.50
CA LEU A 59 2.43 -18.41 27.18
C LEU A 59 3.52 -17.33 27.30
N ARG A 60 4.54 -17.44 26.46
CA ARG A 60 5.58 -16.41 26.33
C ARG A 60 5.55 -15.83 24.93
N PRO A 61 5.21 -14.54 24.78
CA PRO A 61 5.33 -13.88 23.49
C PRO A 61 6.76 -13.96 22.97
N MET A 62 6.92 -14.19 21.66
CA MET A 62 8.23 -14.33 21.02
C MET A 62 9.18 -13.18 21.31
N VAL A 63 8.64 -11.96 21.44
CA VAL A 63 9.41 -10.73 21.66
C VAL A 63 8.72 -9.85 22.70
N PRO A 64 9.48 -9.08 23.51
CA PRO A 64 8.93 -8.03 24.36
C PRO A 64 8.36 -6.89 23.52
N GLY A 65 7.40 -6.16 24.10
CA GLY A 65 6.68 -5.09 23.40
C GLY A 65 5.42 -4.66 24.13
N THR A 66 4.60 -3.88 23.46
CA THR A 66 3.30 -3.44 23.96
C THR A 66 2.30 -4.58 23.82
N LEU A 67 1.73 -5.03 24.94
CA LEU A 67 0.74 -6.08 25.04
C LEU A 67 -0.67 -5.47 25.00
N GLN A 68 -1.58 -6.09 24.25
CA GLN A 68 -2.99 -5.74 24.24
C GLN A 68 -3.84 -7.02 24.25
N TYR A 69 -5.00 -6.94 24.91
CA TYR A 69 -5.95 -8.04 25.01
C TYR A 69 -7.20 -7.78 24.16
N MET A 70 -7.75 -8.84 23.61
CA MET A 70 -8.97 -8.87 22.82
C MET A 70 -9.92 -9.86 23.48
N PRO A 71 -10.97 -9.40 24.19
CA PRO A 71 -11.91 -10.30 24.84
C PRO A 71 -12.67 -11.14 23.81
N GLY A 72 -12.84 -12.43 24.08
CA GLY A 72 -13.53 -13.35 23.16
C GLY A 72 -14.26 -14.51 23.85
N GLY A 73 -14.21 -14.59 25.18
CA GLY A 73 -14.79 -15.66 25.97
C GLY A 73 -16.13 -15.29 26.61
N ALA A 74 -16.64 -16.21 27.42
CA ALA A 74 -17.82 -15.97 28.26
C ALA A 74 -17.45 -15.16 29.52
N GLY A 75 -18.42 -14.44 30.10
CA GLY A 75 -18.25 -13.63 31.30
C GLY A 75 -18.53 -12.14 31.07
N ALA A 76 -18.57 -11.37 32.14
CA ALA A 76 -18.78 -9.92 32.07
C ALA A 76 -17.44 -9.20 31.89
N LEU A 77 -17.44 -8.12 31.12
CA LEU A 77 -16.35 -7.13 31.18
C LEU A 77 -16.57 -6.28 32.43
N PRO A 78 -15.69 -6.36 33.44
CA PRO A 78 -15.88 -5.61 34.67
C PRO A 78 -15.68 -4.11 34.43
N THR A 79 -16.49 -3.29 35.08
CA THR A 79 -16.24 -1.86 35.22
C THR A 79 -15.21 -1.62 36.33
N PRO A 80 -14.58 -0.43 36.42
CA PRO A 80 -13.66 -0.13 37.52
C PRO A 80 -14.25 -0.36 38.91
N ALA A 81 -15.57 -0.20 39.08
CA ALA A 81 -16.26 -0.41 40.36
C ALA A 81 -16.43 -1.90 40.72
N ASP A 82 -16.41 -2.79 39.73
CA ASP A 82 -16.48 -4.24 39.93
C ASP A 82 -15.13 -4.83 40.38
N ILE A 83 -14.04 -4.04 40.28
CA ILE A 83 -12.70 -4.45 40.68
C ILE A 83 -12.50 -4.14 42.17
N GLN A 84 -12.48 -5.21 42.97
CA GLN A 84 -12.36 -5.11 44.43
C GLN A 84 -10.93 -5.44 44.90
N PHE A 85 -10.51 -4.79 45.98
CA PHE A 85 -9.21 -4.98 46.61
C PHE A 85 -9.38 -5.33 48.08
N LEU A 86 -8.54 -6.23 48.56
CA LEU A 86 -8.46 -6.60 49.98
C LEU A 86 -7.82 -5.47 50.79
N ALA A 87 -7.87 -5.58 52.12
CA ALA A 87 -7.36 -4.56 53.04
C ALA A 87 -5.84 -4.31 52.90
N ASP A 88 -5.09 -5.28 52.39
CA ASP A 88 -3.65 -5.17 52.09
C ASP A 88 -3.36 -4.55 50.71
N GLY A 89 -4.41 -4.20 49.95
CA GLY A 89 -4.32 -3.62 48.61
C GLY A 89 -4.06 -4.62 47.48
N SER A 90 -4.14 -5.94 47.75
CA SER A 90 -4.13 -6.98 46.72
C SER A 90 -5.49 -7.06 46.02
N LEU A 91 -5.50 -7.56 44.79
CA LEU A 91 -6.74 -7.83 44.05
C LEU A 91 -7.53 -8.93 44.78
N ASP A 92 -8.86 -8.77 44.91
CA ASP A 92 -9.72 -9.80 45.47
C ASP A 92 -9.97 -10.92 44.42
N PRO A 93 -9.68 -12.20 44.73
CA PRO A 93 -9.96 -13.31 43.81
C PRO A 93 -11.44 -13.66 43.66
N ALA A 94 -12.31 -13.26 44.60
CA ALA A 94 -13.73 -13.65 44.56
C ALA A 94 -14.46 -13.25 43.26
N PRO A 95 -14.36 -12.00 42.74
CA PRO A 95 -15.05 -11.61 41.52
C PRO A 95 -14.42 -12.17 40.23
N TYR A 96 -13.16 -12.63 40.26
CA TYR A 96 -12.40 -13.04 39.07
C TYR A 96 -13.11 -14.12 38.24
N ALA A 97 -13.77 -15.09 38.90
CA ALA A 97 -14.44 -16.20 38.22
C ALA A 97 -15.60 -15.77 37.30
N GLY A 98 -16.16 -14.57 37.50
CA GLY A 98 -17.25 -14.03 36.67
C GLY A 98 -16.78 -13.16 35.48
N TRP A 99 -15.49 -12.85 35.40
CA TRP A 99 -14.95 -11.94 34.40
C TRP A 99 -14.62 -12.63 33.07
N ASN A 100 -14.75 -11.87 31.97
CA ASN A 100 -14.33 -12.30 30.64
C ASN A 100 -12.79 -12.24 30.49
N THR A 101 -12.12 -13.27 30.98
CA THR A 101 -10.65 -13.38 31.01
C THR A 101 -10.08 -14.24 29.88
N THR A 102 -10.94 -14.89 29.09
CA THR A 102 -10.55 -15.70 27.95
C THR A 102 -10.68 -14.91 26.65
N GLY A 103 -9.64 -14.93 25.82
CA GLY A 103 -9.63 -14.17 24.58
C GLY A 103 -8.34 -14.38 23.81
N SER A 104 -7.88 -13.33 23.16
CA SER A 104 -6.59 -13.31 22.46
C SER A 104 -5.72 -12.21 23.04
N ILE A 105 -4.41 -12.43 23.04
CA ILE A 105 -3.46 -11.33 23.26
C ILE A 105 -2.69 -11.07 21.98
N PHE A 106 -2.24 -9.84 21.80
CA PHE A 106 -1.21 -9.56 20.83
C PHE A 106 -0.14 -8.62 21.37
N VAL A 107 1.08 -8.79 20.86
CA VAL A 107 2.24 -7.98 21.22
C VAL A 107 2.73 -7.23 20.00
N THR A 108 2.91 -5.92 20.15
CA THR A 108 3.52 -5.04 19.15
C THR A 108 4.94 -4.66 19.59
N VAL A 109 5.93 -4.87 18.74
CA VAL A 109 7.31 -4.40 18.98
C VAL A 109 7.33 -2.88 18.90
N SER A 110 7.34 -2.22 20.06
CA SER A 110 7.25 -0.76 20.19
C SER A 110 8.58 -0.11 20.61
N ASP A 111 9.48 -0.86 21.20
CA ASP A 111 10.78 -0.36 21.66
C ASP A 111 11.80 -0.35 20.52
N ALA A 112 12.42 0.81 20.25
CA ALA A 112 13.33 0.99 19.14
C ALA A 112 14.59 0.10 19.23
N LYS A 113 15.09 -0.15 20.45
CA LYS A 113 16.26 -1.02 20.65
C LYS A 113 15.88 -2.48 20.42
N VAL A 114 14.74 -2.92 20.96
CA VAL A 114 14.22 -4.27 20.71
C VAL A 114 13.97 -4.48 19.22
N ALA A 115 13.37 -3.49 18.54
CA ALA A 115 13.14 -3.54 17.10
C ALA A 115 14.46 -3.69 16.32
N ALA A 116 15.47 -2.87 16.62
CA ALA A 116 16.77 -2.94 15.95
C ALA A 116 17.48 -4.29 16.18
N ASP A 117 17.54 -4.75 17.43
CA ASP A 117 18.17 -6.02 17.76
C ASP A 117 17.42 -7.21 17.14
N TYR A 118 16.09 -7.13 17.07
CA TYR A 118 15.26 -8.16 16.45
C TYR A 118 15.43 -8.19 14.94
N THR A 119 15.44 -7.03 14.27
CA THR A 119 15.76 -6.93 12.83
C THR A 119 17.14 -7.51 12.53
N ALA A 120 18.14 -7.30 13.39
CA ALA A 120 19.47 -7.87 13.23
C ALA A 120 19.49 -9.42 13.35
N LEU A 121 18.60 -10.01 14.13
CA LEU A 121 18.43 -11.47 14.22
C LEU A 121 17.60 -12.04 13.06
N ALA A 122 16.69 -11.23 12.51
CA ALA A 122 15.75 -11.62 11.46
C ALA A 122 16.29 -11.49 10.03
N THR A 123 17.61 -11.47 9.84
CA THR A 123 18.26 -11.22 8.52
C THR A 123 17.89 -12.22 7.42
N GLY A 124 17.41 -13.41 7.78
CA GLY A 124 16.95 -14.44 6.84
C GLY A 124 15.46 -14.39 6.49
N LEU A 125 14.71 -13.41 7.03
CA LEU A 125 13.28 -13.23 6.74
C LEU A 125 13.08 -12.19 5.63
N GLU A 126 12.15 -12.47 4.72
CA GLU A 126 11.77 -11.55 3.65
C GLU A 126 11.02 -10.33 4.19
N VAL A 127 10.27 -10.51 5.28
CA VAL A 127 9.56 -9.46 6.02
C VAL A 127 9.69 -9.75 7.51
N VAL A 128 10.16 -8.76 8.28
CA VAL A 128 10.29 -8.88 9.74
C VAL A 128 8.97 -8.48 10.42
N PRO A 129 8.14 -9.44 10.89
CA PRO A 129 6.86 -9.11 11.53
C PRO A 129 7.10 -8.34 12.81
N ASN A 130 6.21 -7.42 13.18
CA ASN A 130 6.31 -6.64 14.42
C ASN A 130 5.04 -6.72 15.27
N ARG A 131 4.05 -7.53 14.86
CA ARG A 131 2.88 -7.89 15.65
C ARG A 131 2.69 -9.40 15.69
N PHE A 132 2.35 -9.91 16.87
CA PHE A 132 2.17 -11.35 17.13
C PHE A 132 0.90 -11.55 17.94
N TRP A 133 -0.04 -12.36 17.45
CA TRP A 133 -1.26 -12.75 18.15
C TRP A 133 -1.16 -14.18 18.65
N TYR A 134 -1.77 -14.41 19.80
CA TYR A 134 -1.88 -15.71 20.44
C TYR A 134 -3.32 -15.92 20.92
N SER A 135 -3.92 -17.03 20.50
CA SER A 135 -5.33 -17.30 20.77
C SER A 135 -5.64 -18.81 20.78
N PRO A 136 -6.56 -19.29 21.62
CA PRO A 136 -7.11 -18.61 22.79
C PRO A 136 -6.14 -18.63 23.97
N VAL A 137 -6.23 -17.63 24.83
CA VAL A 137 -5.46 -17.49 26.07
C VAL A 137 -6.36 -17.05 27.23
N VAL A 138 -5.89 -17.25 28.45
CA VAL A 138 -6.53 -16.77 29.69
C VAL A 138 -5.63 -15.74 30.36
N LEU A 139 -6.16 -14.55 30.63
CA LEU A 139 -5.54 -13.59 31.53
C LEU A 139 -5.71 -14.07 32.98
N GLY A 140 -4.75 -14.89 33.43
CA GLY A 140 -4.75 -15.49 34.77
C GLY A 140 -4.80 -14.44 35.90
N PHE A 141 -5.36 -14.84 37.04
CA PHE A 141 -5.40 -13.99 38.23
C PHE A 141 -4.00 -13.50 38.65
N ASP A 142 -2.98 -14.36 38.58
CA ASP A 142 -1.59 -13.98 38.88
C ASP A 142 -1.02 -12.98 37.89
N PHE A 143 -1.38 -13.09 36.61
CA PHE A 143 -0.99 -12.07 35.62
C PHE A 143 -1.63 -10.71 35.97
N LEU A 144 -2.93 -10.68 36.29
CA LEU A 144 -3.60 -9.43 36.65
C LEU A 144 -3.08 -8.85 37.97
N SER A 145 -2.92 -9.66 39.00
CA SER A 145 -2.56 -9.21 40.35
C SER A 145 -1.08 -8.93 40.53
N GLN A 146 -0.20 -9.77 39.97
CA GLN A 146 1.26 -9.66 40.16
C GLN A 146 1.90 -8.92 39.00
N THR A 147 1.63 -9.31 37.77
CA THR A 147 2.31 -8.75 36.59
C THR A 147 1.77 -7.38 36.23
N LEU A 148 0.48 -7.27 35.94
CA LEU A 148 -0.14 -6.03 35.47
C LEU A 148 -0.11 -4.91 36.52
N LEU A 149 -0.47 -5.22 37.77
CA LEU A 149 -0.64 -4.21 38.81
C LEU A 149 0.66 -3.84 39.56
N ASN A 150 1.58 -4.79 39.69
CA ASN A 150 2.75 -4.66 40.55
C ASN A 150 4.09 -4.87 39.83
N GLY A 151 4.11 -5.59 38.70
CA GLY A 151 5.33 -6.00 38.01
C GLY A 151 5.74 -5.04 36.89
N LEU A 152 4.81 -4.70 36.00
CA LEU A 152 5.05 -3.87 34.82
C LEU A 152 5.03 -2.37 35.16
N ASP A 153 5.68 -1.58 34.31
CA ASP A 153 5.68 -0.13 34.42
C ASP A 153 4.25 0.43 34.28
N LYS A 154 3.85 1.26 35.25
CA LYS A 154 2.53 1.89 35.25
C LYS A 154 2.50 3.06 34.27
N THR A 155 1.54 3.06 33.36
CA THR A 155 1.34 4.15 32.40
C THR A 155 -0.03 4.81 32.60
N SER A 156 -0.18 6.01 32.04
CA SER A 156 -1.48 6.71 32.04
C SER A 156 -2.48 5.96 31.15
N ILE A 157 -3.73 5.89 31.59
CA ILE A 157 -4.79 5.14 30.91
C ILE A 157 -5.85 6.12 30.43
N VAL A 158 -6.27 6.00 29.17
CA VAL A 158 -7.43 6.73 28.65
C VAL A 158 -8.67 5.98 29.12
N ALA A 159 -9.33 6.49 30.16
CA ALA A 159 -10.48 5.84 30.79
C ALA A 159 -11.77 5.99 29.97
N ASP A 160 -11.86 7.05 29.17
CA ASP A 160 -12.93 7.29 28.21
C ASP A 160 -12.34 8.00 26.99
N ALA A 161 -12.26 7.29 25.86
CA ALA A 161 -11.70 7.82 24.62
C ALA A 161 -12.59 8.91 24.00
N ALA A 162 -13.90 8.90 24.25
CA ALA A 162 -14.84 9.91 23.77
C ALA A 162 -14.81 11.18 24.63
N ALA A 163 -14.64 11.04 25.96
CA ALA A 163 -14.50 12.17 26.88
C ALA A 163 -13.05 12.67 27.07
N GLY A 164 -12.05 11.96 26.53
CA GLY A 164 -10.63 12.33 26.64
C GLY A 164 -10.06 12.27 28.06
N THR A 165 -10.69 11.51 28.96
CA THR A 165 -10.27 11.46 30.38
C THR A 165 -9.05 10.57 30.55
N ILE A 166 -7.97 11.12 31.11
CA ILE A 166 -6.70 10.41 31.34
C ILE A 166 -6.50 10.17 32.84
N THR A 167 -6.42 8.90 33.24
CA THR A 167 -6.09 8.47 34.60
C THR A 167 -4.58 8.28 34.73
N LYS A 168 -3.94 9.05 35.62
CA LYS A 168 -2.50 8.95 35.87
C LYS A 168 -2.16 7.77 36.79
N PRO A 169 -0.94 7.19 36.70
CA PRO A 169 -0.47 6.12 37.59
C PRO A 169 -0.59 6.37 39.10
N SER A 170 -0.58 7.65 39.50
CA SER A 170 -0.67 8.07 40.90
C SER A 170 -2.10 8.14 41.44
N ALA A 171 -3.12 7.96 40.60
CA ALA A 171 -4.51 8.01 41.02
C ALA A 171 -4.88 6.77 41.86
N ALA A 172 -5.73 6.96 42.88
CA ALA A 172 -6.08 5.88 43.82
C ALA A 172 -6.86 4.75 43.11
N GLU A 173 -7.71 5.14 42.17
CA GLU A 173 -8.54 4.29 41.32
C GLU A 173 -7.78 3.63 40.17
N TRP A 174 -6.50 3.96 39.96
CA TRP A 174 -5.72 3.51 38.80
C TRP A 174 -5.71 1.99 38.68
N LYS A 175 -5.58 1.25 39.79
CA LYS A 175 -5.53 -0.22 39.75
C LYS A 175 -6.84 -0.82 39.22
N GLY A 176 -7.99 -0.29 39.66
CA GLY A 176 -9.30 -0.74 39.19
C GLY A 176 -9.47 -0.48 37.70
N ILE A 177 -9.12 0.73 37.26
CA ILE A 177 -9.16 1.13 35.85
C ILE A 177 -8.20 0.28 35.00
N ALA A 178 -7.00 -0.02 35.49
CA ALA A 178 -6.02 -0.83 34.77
C ALA A 178 -6.53 -2.25 34.48
N VAL A 179 -7.16 -2.90 35.47
CA VAL A 179 -7.73 -4.25 35.27
C VAL A 179 -8.94 -4.19 34.33
N SER A 180 -9.89 -3.28 34.55
CA SER A 180 -11.09 -3.17 33.70
C SER A 180 -10.72 -2.82 32.26
N SER A 181 -9.82 -1.86 32.06
CA SER A 181 -9.38 -1.44 30.72
C SER A 181 -8.48 -2.48 30.06
N MET A 182 -7.70 -3.28 30.80
CA MET A 182 -6.98 -4.43 30.22
C MET A 182 -7.96 -5.47 29.69
N LEU A 183 -8.95 -5.87 30.50
CA LEU A 183 -9.98 -6.83 30.10
C LEU A 183 -10.87 -6.30 28.97
N GLY A 184 -11.13 -4.99 28.93
CA GLY A 184 -11.80 -4.31 27.83
C GLY A 184 -10.94 -4.06 26.59
N GLY A 185 -9.65 -4.44 26.61
CA GLY A 185 -8.73 -4.27 25.48
C GLY A 185 -8.29 -2.83 25.20
N GLN A 186 -8.49 -1.92 26.15
CA GLN A 186 -8.16 -0.48 26.04
C GLN A 186 -6.82 -0.12 26.67
N TYR A 187 -6.35 -0.90 27.65
CA TYR A 187 -5.05 -0.68 28.29
C TYR A 187 -3.96 -1.52 27.62
N THR A 188 -2.81 -0.89 27.34
CA THR A 188 -1.72 -1.48 26.56
C THR A 188 -0.39 -1.45 27.34
N PRO A 189 -0.22 -2.31 28.36
CA PRO A 189 0.99 -2.35 29.15
C PRO A 189 2.21 -2.78 28.31
N LYS A 190 3.41 -2.31 28.70
CA LYS A 190 4.66 -2.66 28.02
C LYS A 190 5.37 -3.79 28.77
N LEU A 191 5.73 -4.84 28.04
CA LEU A 191 6.69 -5.87 28.45
C LEU A 191 8.08 -5.38 28.05
N ASN A 192 8.93 -5.08 29.03
CA ASN A 192 10.27 -4.57 28.79
C ASN A 192 11.30 -5.68 28.68
N ARG A 193 12.33 -5.39 27.88
CA ARG A 193 13.62 -6.06 27.93
C ARG A 193 14.52 -5.31 28.90
N ALA A 194 14.84 -5.90 30.05
CA ALA A 194 15.75 -5.26 30.99
C ALA A 194 17.19 -5.52 30.52
N GLY A 195 17.92 -4.45 30.20
CA GLY A 195 19.13 -4.45 29.38
C GLY A 195 20.40 -5.15 29.93
N GLY A 196 20.29 -6.26 30.68
CA GLY A 196 21.43 -6.98 31.26
C GLY A 196 21.45 -8.49 31.00
N THR A 197 20.34 -9.21 31.21
CA THR A 197 20.26 -10.69 31.10
C THR A 197 18.83 -11.18 30.84
N ARG A 198 18.68 -12.35 30.20
CA ARG A 198 17.38 -13.00 29.92
C ARG A 198 16.44 -13.08 31.13
N ILE A 199 16.98 -13.35 32.32
CA ILE A 199 16.19 -13.52 33.56
C ILE A 199 15.58 -12.21 34.07
N GLN A 200 16.04 -11.07 33.57
CA GLN A 200 15.55 -9.75 33.95
C GLN A 200 14.43 -9.26 33.05
N ASP A 201 14.20 -9.91 31.90
CA ASP A 201 13.11 -9.57 30.99
C ASP A 201 11.76 -9.89 31.62
N ASP A 202 10.78 -9.00 31.43
CA ASP A 202 9.48 -9.11 32.11
C ASP A 202 8.75 -10.43 31.77
N ILE A 203 8.92 -10.92 30.54
CA ILE A 203 8.38 -12.19 30.05
C ILE A 203 8.92 -13.39 30.85
N ALA A 204 10.18 -13.33 31.29
CA ALA A 204 10.81 -14.38 32.07
C ALA A 204 10.60 -14.22 33.58
N LYS A 205 10.46 -12.98 34.05
CA LYS A 205 10.40 -12.65 35.48
C LYS A 205 9.01 -12.81 36.09
N TYR A 206 7.96 -12.47 35.34
CA TYR A 206 6.62 -12.35 35.88
C TYR A 206 5.66 -13.41 35.32
N PRO A 207 4.61 -13.79 36.07
CA PRO A 207 3.55 -14.66 35.56
C PRO A 207 2.95 -14.12 34.26
N MET A 208 2.89 -14.93 33.22
CA MET A 208 2.30 -14.56 31.93
C MET A 208 0.90 -15.18 31.75
N PRO A 209 0.08 -14.68 30.80
CA PRO A 209 -1.17 -15.34 30.44
C PRO A 209 -0.94 -16.81 30.08
N THR A 210 -1.93 -17.67 30.31
CA THR A 210 -1.80 -19.11 30.03
C THR A 210 -2.61 -19.49 28.79
N VAL A 211 -2.27 -20.59 28.15
CA VAL A 211 -3.13 -21.17 27.11
C VAL A 211 -4.43 -21.72 27.71
N VAL A 212 -5.49 -21.78 26.92
CA VAL A 212 -6.71 -22.49 27.33
C VAL A 212 -6.46 -23.99 27.26
N MET A 213 -6.73 -24.69 28.36
CA MET A 213 -6.57 -26.15 28.49
C MET A 213 -7.90 -26.79 28.86
N ALA A 214 -8.29 -27.83 28.12
CA ALA A 214 -9.45 -28.65 28.44
C ALA A 214 -9.18 -29.56 29.64
N ALA A 215 -10.24 -30.11 30.25
CA ALA A 215 -10.13 -30.93 31.46
C ALA A 215 -9.30 -32.22 31.28
N ASP A 216 -9.18 -32.71 30.05
CA ASP A 216 -8.37 -33.88 29.67
C ASP A 216 -6.88 -33.56 29.42
N GLY A 217 -6.51 -32.28 29.59
CA GLY A 217 -5.17 -31.75 29.35
C GLY A 217 -4.92 -31.30 27.90
N THR A 218 -5.93 -31.36 27.02
CA THR A 218 -5.78 -30.94 25.62
C THR A 218 -5.69 -29.43 25.51
N VAL A 219 -4.72 -28.94 24.74
CA VAL A 219 -4.49 -27.53 24.43
C VAL A 219 -4.54 -27.34 22.91
N THR A 220 -5.14 -26.23 22.47
CA THR A 220 -5.00 -25.74 21.09
C THR A 220 -4.62 -24.27 21.14
N LEU A 221 -3.49 -23.92 20.52
CA LEU A 221 -2.98 -22.56 20.41
C LEU A 221 -2.83 -22.19 18.94
N ILE A 222 -3.30 -21.00 18.57
CA ILE A 222 -3.13 -20.38 17.27
C ILE A 222 -2.18 -19.20 17.43
N ILE A 223 -1.14 -19.18 16.60
CA ILE A 223 -0.16 -18.10 16.55
C ILE A 223 -0.24 -17.43 15.17
N THR A 224 -0.43 -16.13 15.16
CA THR A 224 -0.49 -15.30 13.95
C THR A 224 0.61 -14.25 13.99
N CYS A 225 1.31 -14.06 12.87
CA CYS A 225 2.38 -13.06 12.75
C CYS A 225 2.03 -12.06 11.64
N ALA A 226 2.31 -10.78 11.88
CA ALA A 226 2.12 -9.74 10.88
C ALA A 226 3.19 -8.66 10.95
N ARG A 227 3.41 -8.01 9.82
CA ARG A 227 3.97 -6.67 9.79
C ARG A 227 2.81 -5.67 9.80
N TYR A 228 2.70 -4.93 10.89
CA TYR A 228 1.97 -3.68 10.94
C TYR A 228 2.90 -2.54 10.53
N GLU A 229 2.48 -1.74 9.57
CA GLU A 229 3.19 -0.53 9.21
C GLU A 229 2.23 0.56 8.81
N ALA A 230 2.60 1.80 9.14
CA ALA A 230 1.98 2.96 8.53
C ALA A 230 2.44 3.06 7.07
N PHE A 231 1.58 3.60 6.21
CA PHE A 231 1.90 3.80 4.80
C PHE A 231 3.07 4.77 4.64
N ARG A 232 4.01 4.41 3.77
CA ARG A 232 5.22 5.21 3.52
C ARG A 232 4.98 6.36 2.53
N ASP A 233 4.04 6.20 1.59
CA ASP A 233 3.82 7.11 0.46
C ASP A 233 2.33 7.47 0.29
N GLY A 234 1.87 8.54 0.97
CA GLY A 234 0.51 9.09 0.89
C GLY A 234 -0.12 9.39 2.26
N PRO A 235 -1.07 10.34 2.37
CA PRO A 235 -1.78 10.60 3.63
C PRO A 235 -2.66 9.42 4.05
N ALA A 236 -2.72 9.15 5.35
CA ALA A 236 -3.51 8.05 5.92
C ALA A 236 -5.00 8.11 5.57
N SER A 237 -5.55 9.32 5.35
CA SER A 237 -6.96 9.54 5.03
C SER A 237 -7.41 8.92 3.69
N LEU A 238 -6.53 8.77 2.70
CA LEU A 238 -6.86 8.11 1.44
C LEU A 238 -7.03 6.59 1.61
N PHE A 239 -6.47 6.04 2.67
CA PHE A 239 -6.70 4.65 3.05
C PHE A 239 -7.99 4.50 3.83
N ASP A 240 -8.48 5.55 4.51
CA ASP A 240 -9.76 5.51 5.23
C ASP A 240 -10.93 5.33 4.25
N ASP A 241 -10.86 5.88 3.04
CA ASP A 241 -11.84 5.64 1.96
C ASP A 241 -11.82 4.18 1.45
N VAL A 242 -10.65 3.53 1.47
CA VAL A 242 -10.48 2.10 1.13
C VAL A 242 -10.88 1.20 2.30
N LEU A 243 -10.66 1.64 3.54
CA LEU A 243 -11.11 0.97 4.78
C LEU A 243 -12.62 1.04 4.95
N ALA A 244 -13.27 2.13 4.53
CA ALA A 244 -14.72 2.24 4.50
C ALA A 244 -15.36 1.13 3.66
N GLN A 245 -14.63 0.59 2.68
CA GLN A 245 -15.04 -0.56 1.87
C GLN A 245 -14.69 -1.93 2.52
N ALA A 246 -13.85 -1.95 3.56
CA ALA A 246 -13.28 -3.15 4.18
C ALA A 246 -13.99 -3.61 5.48
N GLN A 247 -15.23 -3.18 5.73
CA GLN A 247 -16.13 -3.67 6.80
C GLN A 247 -15.72 -3.38 8.26
N ASP A 248 -15.45 -2.12 8.63
CA ASP A 248 -15.32 -1.66 10.04
C ASP A 248 -14.46 -2.53 10.98
N LEU A 249 -13.43 -3.21 10.46
CA LEU A 249 -12.54 -4.03 11.27
C LEU A 249 -11.66 -3.14 12.17
N PRO A 250 -11.52 -3.42 13.48
CA PRO A 250 -10.62 -2.66 14.34
C PRO A 250 -9.15 -2.95 13.98
N GLU A 251 -8.24 -1.98 14.16
CA GLU A 251 -6.80 -2.17 13.85
C GLU A 251 -6.13 -3.32 14.62
N THR A 252 -6.74 -3.72 15.73
CA THR A 252 -6.33 -4.84 16.59
C THR A 252 -6.65 -6.20 15.97
N ASP A 253 -7.60 -6.25 15.03
CA ASP A 253 -7.96 -7.48 14.34
C ASP A 253 -6.81 -7.89 13.39
N PRO A 254 -6.31 -9.14 13.47
CA PRO A 254 -5.26 -9.60 12.58
C PRO A 254 -5.65 -9.53 11.09
N SER A 255 -6.94 -9.60 10.75
CA SER A 255 -7.45 -9.44 9.39
C SER A 255 -7.52 -7.98 8.92
N HIS A 256 -7.21 -6.99 9.77
CA HIS A 256 -7.20 -5.59 9.38
C HIS A 256 -6.20 -5.34 8.22
N PRO A 257 -6.52 -4.52 7.20
CA PRO A 257 -5.66 -4.41 6.01
C PRO A 257 -4.27 -3.79 6.25
N ARG A 258 -4.04 -3.14 7.39
CA ARG A 258 -2.69 -2.71 7.81
C ARG A 258 -1.81 -3.85 8.31
N ASN A 259 -2.41 -4.95 8.74
CA ASN A 259 -1.70 -6.12 9.23
C ASN A 259 -1.39 -7.06 8.06
N GLY A 260 -0.21 -6.94 7.47
CA GLY A 260 0.24 -7.85 6.42
C GLY A 260 0.74 -9.15 7.04
N MET A 261 -0.02 -10.24 6.88
CA MET A 261 0.30 -11.55 7.45
C MET A 261 1.62 -12.10 6.93
N VAL A 262 2.31 -12.87 7.78
CA VAL A 262 3.49 -13.67 7.46
C VAL A 262 3.30 -15.05 8.08
N PRO A 263 3.63 -16.17 7.41
CA PRO A 263 3.45 -17.51 7.96
C PRO A 263 4.17 -17.67 9.30
N ALA A 264 3.41 -17.89 10.38
CA ALA A 264 3.97 -17.89 11.73
C ALA A 264 5.06 -18.96 11.87
N ARG A 265 4.83 -20.17 11.33
CA ARG A 265 5.81 -21.25 11.37
C ARG A 265 7.10 -20.92 10.61
N HIS A 266 7.02 -20.25 9.46
CA HIS A 266 8.21 -19.74 8.73
C HIS A 266 9.03 -18.76 9.58
N VAL A 267 8.35 -17.85 10.28
CA VAL A 267 8.99 -16.87 11.19
C VAL A 267 9.75 -17.58 12.29
N TYR A 268 9.10 -18.50 13.02
CA TYR A 268 9.76 -19.26 14.10
C TYR A 268 10.94 -20.11 13.57
N ARG A 269 10.78 -20.77 12.41
CA ARG A 269 11.87 -21.56 11.79
C ARG A 269 13.07 -20.71 11.42
N LYS A 270 12.87 -19.54 10.81
CA LYS A 270 13.97 -18.64 10.42
C LYS A 270 14.69 -18.05 11.63
N LEU A 271 13.97 -17.85 12.73
CA LEU A 271 14.51 -17.30 13.97
C LEU A 271 15.02 -18.38 14.94
N GLN A 272 14.94 -19.66 14.56
CA GLN A 272 15.18 -20.78 15.47
C GLN A 272 16.52 -20.67 16.21
N ALA A 273 17.57 -20.18 15.57
CA ALA A 273 18.91 -20.07 16.17
C ALA A 273 18.96 -19.13 17.39
N GLY A 274 18.06 -18.14 17.45
CA GLY A 274 17.96 -17.18 18.55
C GLY A 274 16.87 -17.50 19.58
N LEU A 275 16.05 -18.53 19.35
CA LEU A 275 14.96 -18.89 20.27
C LEU A 275 15.50 -19.48 21.57
N ILE A 276 15.26 -18.77 22.65
CA ILE A 276 15.44 -19.22 24.02
C ILE A 276 14.52 -20.41 24.29
N ASP A 277 15.04 -21.38 25.04
CA ASP A 277 14.31 -22.58 25.50
C ASP A 277 13.80 -23.48 24.38
N ARG A 278 14.38 -23.40 23.18
CA ARG A 278 14.08 -24.35 22.10
C ARG A 278 14.58 -25.79 22.36
N GLY A 279 15.25 -26.04 23.49
CA GLY A 279 16.00 -27.27 23.79
C GLY A 279 17.40 -27.28 23.15
N ILE A 280 18.33 -28.04 23.73
CA ILE A 280 19.58 -28.42 23.05
C ILE A 280 19.25 -29.67 22.22
N PRO A 281 19.68 -29.78 20.94
CA PRO A 281 19.43 -30.98 20.15
C PRO A 281 19.92 -32.25 20.86
N GLY A 282 19.05 -33.25 21.04
CA GLY A 282 19.38 -34.55 21.63
C GLY A 282 18.80 -34.84 23.01
N ASP A 283 18.11 -33.89 23.65
CA ASP A 283 17.35 -34.13 24.89
C ASP A 283 15.86 -34.35 24.58
N PHE A 284 15.16 -35.12 25.42
CA PHE A 284 13.70 -35.41 25.37
C PHE A 284 12.81 -34.13 25.27
N ILE A 285 13.39 -32.97 25.53
CA ILE A 285 12.77 -31.64 25.54
C ILE A 285 12.66 -31.05 24.11
N ALA A 286 13.38 -31.60 23.13
CA ALA A 286 13.44 -31.08 21.77
C ALA A 286 12.18 -31.39 20.92
N GLU A 287 11.40 -32.43 21.22
CA GLU A 287 10.40 -32.96 20.27
C GLU A 287 9.23 -31.99 19.97
N THR A 288 8.78 -31.20 20.95
CA THR A 288 7.74 -30.17 20.71
C THR A 288 8.27 -29.04 19.82
N ALA A 289 9.51 -28.60 20.10
CA ALA A 289 10.20 -27.60 19.29
C ALA A 289 10.50 -28.14 17.88
N ASP A 290 10.96 -29.39 17.77
CA ASP A 290 11.25 -30.07 16.51
C ASP A 290 9.98 -30.22 15.67
N ALA A 291 8.84 -30.58 16.25
CA ALA A 291 7.57 -30.64 15.53
C ALA A 291 7.14 -29.25 15.04
N MET A 292 7.28 -28.20 15.86
CA MET A 292 6.92 -26.83 15.47
C MET A 292 7.86 -26.28 14.39
N LEU A 293 9.15 -26.55 14.52
CA LEU A 293 10.24 -25.99 13.71
C LEU A 293 10.72 -26.91 12.57
N ALA A 294 10.08 -28.07 12.39
CA ALA A 294 10.42 -29.06 11.37
C ALA A 294 10.61 -28.44 9.99
N ASP A 295 11.72 -28.77 9.32
CA ASP A 295 12.01 -28.34 7.96
C ASP A 295 11.38 -29.29 6.92
N TRP A 296 11.37 -28.87 5.65
CA TRP A 296 10.99 -29.73 4.54
C TRP A 296 11.90 -30.97 4.47
N PRO A 297 11.38 -32.18 4.21
CA PRO A 297 9.99 -32.52 3.87
C PRO A 297 9.10 -32.91 5.08
N ALA A 298 9.56 -32.76 6.32
CA ALA A 298 8.76 -33.12 7.50
C ALA A 298 7.59 -32.15 7.76
N ALA A 299 7.64 -30.94 7.19
CA ALA A 299 6.58 -29.95 7.27
C ALA A 299 6.50 -29.10 5.99
N PRO A 300 5.43 -28.29 5.81
CA PRO A 300 5.28 -27.47 4.62
C PRO A 300 6.45 -26.50 4.40
N ARG A 301 6.79 -26.26 3.13
CA ARG A 301 7.72 -25.17 2.73
C ARG A 301 6.96 -23.98 2.18
N TYR A 302 7.55 -22.79 2.28
CA TYR A 302 6.93 -21.53 1.86
C TYR A 302 7.73 -20.90 0.73
N PHE A 303 7.03 -20.50 -0.32
CA PHE A 303 7.60 -19.78 -1.45
C PHE A 303 7.15 -18.32 -1.41
N PRO A 304 8.06 -17.39 -1.06
CA PRO A 304 7.75 -15.96 -1.10
C PRO A 304 7.58 -15.49 -2.55
N ILE A 305 6.58 -14.64 -2.78
CA ILE A 305 6.34 -13.92 -4.03
C ILE A 305 6.26 -12.44 -3.67
N ARG A 306 7.15 -11.64 -4.24
CA ARG A 306 7.26 -10.21 -3.97
C ARG A 306 6.41 -9.44 -4.95
N PHE A 307 5.48 -8.66 -4.43
CA PHE A 307 4.82 -7.59 -5.14
C PHE A 307 5.43 -6.28 -4.69
N THR A 308 5.80 -5.46 -5.65
CA THR A 308 6.15 -4.08 -5.38
C THR A 308 5.34 -3.16 -6.24
N ARG A 309 5.22 -1.92 -5.78
CA ARG A 309 4.82 -0.85 -6.67
C ARG A 309 6.02 -0.33 -7.51
N VAL A 310 7.23 -0.45 -6.98
CA VAL A 310 8.50 0.04 -7.57
C VAL A 310 9.15 -0.97 -8.51
N TRP A 311 9.70 -0.53 -9.64
CA TRP A 311 10.42 -1.41 -10.61
C TRP A 311 11.59 -2.21 -10.02
N GLN A 312 12.23 -1.74 -8.94
CA GLN A 312 13.31 -2.48 -8.29
C GLN A 312 12.78 -3.32 -7.11
N PRO A 313 13.30 -4.54 -6.91
CA PRO A 313 13.02 -5.29 -5.71
C PRO A 313 13.60 -4.54 -4.50
N GLN A 314 12.73 -4.07 -3.60
CA GLN A 314 13.15 -3.50 -2.32
C GLN A 314 13.08 -4.58 -1.22
N PRO A 315 14.08 -4.65 -0.33
CA PRO A 315 14.07 -5.58 0.80
C PRO A 315 12.94 -5.28 1.79
N GLU A 316 12.52 -4.02 1.91
CA GLU A 316 11.52 -3.59 2.88
C GLU A 316 10.38 -2.82 2.22
N CYS A 317 9.21 -3.47 2.18
CA CYS A 317 7.86 -2.89 2.12
C CYS A 317 7.67 -1.82 1.05
N SER A 318 7.43 -2.28 -0.17
CA SER A 318 7.13 -1.47 -1.32
C SER A 318 5.67 -0.99 -1.31
N GLY A 319 5.43 0.14 -0.65
CA GLY A 319 4.34 1.05 -0.97
C GLY A 319 2.92 0.59 -0.63
N TRP A 320 2.02 1.56 -0.61
CA TRP A 320 0.59 1.35 -0.44
C TRP A 320 0.01 0.54 -1.62
N PHE A 321 -0.72 -0.53 -1.30
CA PHE A 321 -1.57 -1.24 -2.26
C PHE A 321 -3.02 -0.90 -1.96
N MET A 322 -3.78 -0.49 -2.99
CA MET A 322 -5.24 -0.49 -2.90
C MET A 322 -5.73 -1.92 -2.63
N LEU A 323 -6.95 -2.05 -2.08
CA LEU A 323 -7.54 -3.34 -1.79
C LEU A 323 -7.60 -4.18 -3.08
N ALA A 324 -6.70 -5.15 -3.19
CA ALA A 324 -6.60 -6.08 -4.30
C ALA A 324 -6.43 -7.49 -3.76
N ASN A 325 -6.93 -8.48 -4.49
CA ASN A 325 -6.71 -9.88 -4.16
C ASN A 325 -5.71 -10.49 -5.14
N ILE A 326 -4.68 -11.11 -4.60
CA ILE A 326 -3.77 -11.97 -5.34
C ILE A 326 -4.50 -13.28 -5.61
N GLN A 327 -4.46 -13.75 -6.85
CA GLN A 327 -4.95 -15.06 -7.25
C GLN A 327 -3.77 -15.87 -7.79
N ILE A 328 -3.59 -17.09 -7.28
CA ILE A 328 -2.56 -18.03 -7.70
C ILE A 328 -3.26 -19.19 -8.42
N LEU A 329 -2.84 -19.44 -9.65
CA LEU A 329 -3.32 -20.53 -10.48
C LEU A 329 -2.20 -21.57 -10.68
N ASP A 330 -2.56 -22.83 -10.84
CA ASP A 330 -1.62 -23.87 -11.27
C ASP A 330 -1.28 -23.75 -12.76
N GLY A 331 -0.41 -24.62 -13.27
CA GLY A 331 -0.04 -24.67 -14.68
C GLY A 331 -1.21 -24.97 -15.65
N ASN A 332 -2.35 -25.46 -15.15
CA ASN A 332 -3.56 -25.73 -15.91
C ASN A 332 -4.60 -24.59 -15.81
N GLY A 333 -4.29 -23.52 -15.07
CA GLY A 333 -5.20 -22.39 -14.84
C GLY A 333 -6.22 -22.61 -13.71
N THR A 334 -6.08 -23.65 -12.90
CA THR A 334 -6.95 -23.91 -11.75
C THR A 334 -6.53 -23.06 -10.56
N GLU A 335 -7.47 -22.39 -9.89
CA GLU A 335 -7.19 -21.59 -8.70
C GLU A 335 -6.67 -22.47 -7.54
N LEU A 336 -5.43 -22.22 -7.14
CA LEU A 336 -4.80 -22.83 -5.97
C LEU A 336 -5.10 -22.02 -4.71
N LEU A 337 -5.08 -20.69 -4.82
CA LEU A 337 -5.29 -19.78 -3.70
C LEU A 337 -5.74 -18.41 -4.20
N ARG A 338 -6.54 -17.74 -3.38
CA ARG A 338 -6.83 -16.31 -3.54
C ARG A 338 -6.70 -15.63 -2.20
N GLN A 339 -5.92 -14.55 -2.10
CA GLN A 339 -5.65 -13.84 -0.86
C GLN A 339 -5.59 -12.33 -1.05
N ARG A 340 -6.09 -11.53 -0.10
CA ARG A 340 -5.87 -10.08 -0.08
C ARG A 340 -4.37 -9.78 -0.07
N MET A 341 -3.95 -8.85 -0.93
CA MET A 341 -2.57 -8.37 -1.00
C MET A 341 -2.11 -7.86 0.38
N PRO A 342 -1.03 -8.43 0.95
CA PRO A 342 -0.49 -7.95 2.21
C PRO A 342 0.05 -6.52 2.06
N SER A 343 -0.09 -5.69 3.10
CA SER A 343 0.36 -4.29 3.10
C SER A 343 1.85 -4.13 2.78
N HIS A 344 2.67 -5.12 3.15
CA HIS A 344 4.11 -5.17 2.88
C HIS A 344 4.48 -5.70 1.49
N GLY A 345 3.51 -6.23 0.73
CA GLY A 345 3.70 -6.74 -0.63
C GLY A 345 4.31 -8.14 -0.74
N MET A 346 4.59 -8.85 0.36
CA MET A 346 5.10 -10.23 0.30
C MET A 346 3.98 -11.25 0.48
N PHE A 347 3.77 -12.09 -0.51
CA PHE A 347 2.85 -13.22 -0.43
C PHE A 347 3.63 -14.52 -0.22
N TYR A 348 3.05 -15.50 0.46
CA TYR A 348 3.69 -16.79 0.71
C TYR A 348 2.79 -17.92 0.25
N LEU A 349 3.23 -18.68 -0.76
CA LEU A 349 2.56 -19.92 -1.15
C LEU A 349 3.13 -21.09 -0.32
N SER A 350 2.28 -21.78 0.43
CA SER A 350 2.67 -23.00 1.15
C SER A 350 2.52 -24.22 0.25
N GLN A 351 3.49 -25.13 0.31
CA GLN A 351 3.40 -26.45 -0.30
C GLN A 351 3.54 -27.52 0.80
N ALA A 352 2.52 -28.37 0.93
CA ALA A 352 2.56 -29.51 1.83
C ALA A 352 3.50 -30.60 1.29
N PRO A 353 4.15 -31.37 2.19
CA PRO A 353 4.95 -32.52 1.76
C PRO A 353 4.09 -33.63 1.17
N THR A 354 4.65 -34.37 0.22
CA THR A 354 4.04 -35.52 -0.45
C THR A 354 5.07 -36.65 -0.54
N ASP A 355 4.61 -37.89 -0.75
CA ASP A 355 5.47 -39.02 -1.06
C ASP A 355 5.17 -39.53 -2.48
N PRO A 356 6.09 -39.41 -3.46
CA PRO A 356 7.43 -38.80 -3.35
C PRO A 356 7.38 -37.27 -3.17
N ASP A 357 8.50 -36.70 -2.71
CA ASP A 357 8.66 -35.26 -2.51
C ASP A 357 8.23 -34.45 -3.73
N ALA A 358 7.25 -33.56 -3.55
CA ALA A 358 6.77 -32.71 -4.62
C ALA A 358 7.89 -31.75 -5.09
N LEU A 359 7.99 -31.58 -6.41
CA LEU A 359 8.82 -30.53 -6.99
C LEU A 359 8.25 -29.14 -6.67
N PRO A 360 9.08 -28.08 -6.67
CA PRO A 360 8.59 -26.72 -6.56
C PRO A 360 7.57 -26.42 -7.67
N PRO A 361 6.43 -25.77 -7.36
CA PRO A 361 5.37 -25.58 -8.33
C PRO A 361 5.71 -24.47 -9.33
N PHE A 362 5.28 -24.66 -10.57
CA PHE A 362 5.11 -23.58 -11.55
C PHE A 362 3.68 -23.05 -11.44
N VAL A 363 3.53 -21.75 -11.27
CA VAL A 363 2.22 -21.10 -11.04
C VAL A 363 2.01 -19.93 -12.00
N GLN A 364 0.77 -19.49 -12.12
CA GLN A 364 0.44 -18.19 -12.68
C GLN A 364 -0.12 -17.28 -11.58
N VAL A 365 0.31 -16.02 -11.59
CA VAL A 365 -0.03 -15.02 -10.60
C VAL A 365 -0.91 -13.97 -11.26
N ALA A 366 -2.08 -13.69 -10.70
CA ALA A 366 -2.98 -12.64 -11.16
C ALA A 366 -3.36 -11.70 -10.01
N LEU A 367 -3.78 -10.49 -10.36
CA LEU A 367 -4.39 -9.54 -9.43
C LEU A 367 -5.85 -9.34 -9.80
N LEU A 368 -6.72 -9.52 -8.82
CA LEU A 368 -8.14 -9.22 -8.90
C LEU A 368 -8.36 -7.87 -8.22
N GLY A 369 -9.07 -6.99 -8.92
CA GLY A 369 -9.32 -5.63 -8.48
C GLY A 369 -8.66 -4.62 -9.41
N PRO A 370 -8.46 -3.38 -8.95
CA PRO A 370 -8.05 -2.30 -9.83
C PRO A 370 -6.59 -2.39 -10.26
N LEU A 371 -5.73 -3.12 -9.54
CA LEU A 371 -4.30 -3.16 -9.83
C LEU A 371 -3.97 -4.02 -11.06
N LYS A 372 -3.07 -3.53 -11.91
CA LYS A 372 -2.47 -4.27 -13.04
C LYS A 372 -1.12 -4.84 -12.65
N LEU A 373 -0.75 -5.97 -13.24
CA LEU A 373 0.43 -6.77 -12.90
C LEU A 373 1.46 -6.75 -14.04
N GLN A 374 2.74 -6.55 -13.71
CA GLN A 374 3.86 -6.70 -14.65
C GLN A 374 4.98 -7.53 -14.04
N SER A 375 5.62 -8.41 -14.82
CA SER A 375 6.81 -9.11 -14.33
C SER A 375 7.96 -8.13 -14.06
N GLY A 376 8.54 -8.20 -12.87
CA GLY A 376 9.73 -7.43 -12.49
C GLY A 376 11.04 -7.98 -13.05
N SER A 377 11.03 -9.18 -13.66
CA SER A 377 12.23 -9.80 -14.25
C SER A 377 12.62 -9.28 -15.63
N LEU A 378 11.78 -8.44 -16.24
CA LEU A 378 12.04 -7.90 -17.58
C LEU A 378 13.16 -6.85 -17.51
N ASP A 379 13.89 -6.68 -18.62
CA ASP A 379 14.80 -5.55 -18.74
C ASP A 379 13.98 -4.24 -18.77
N ARG A 380 14.31 -3.31 -17.87
CA ARG A 380 13.61 -2.02 -17.70
C ARG A 380 12.07 -2.17 -17.63
N PRO A 381 11.54 -2.90 -16.63
CA PRO A 381 10.13 -3.25 -16.58
C PRO A 381 9.21 -2.02 -16.38
N TRP A 382 9.78 -0.89 -15.94
CA TRP A 382 9.12 0.41 -15.84
C TRP A 382 8.69 1.00 -17.20
N MET A 383 9.30 0.61 -18.33
CA MET A 383 8.91 1.14 -19.65
C MET A 383 7.62 0.51 -20.18
N LEU A 384 7.37 -0.75 -19.81
CA LEU A 384 6.31 -1.57 -20.38
C LEU A 384 4.98 -1.36 -19.63
N PRO A 385 3.81 -1.40 -20.29
CA PRO A 385 2.52 -1.37 -19.61
C PRO A 385 2.34 -2.60 -18.72
N ALA A 386 1.53 -2.47 -17.67
CA ALA A 386 1.14 -3.60 -16.82
C ALA A 386 -0.13 -4.25 -17.35
N SER A 387 -0.27 -5.57 -17.16
CA SER A 387 -1.35 -6.37 -17.72
C SER A 387 -2.35 -6.81 -16.65
N THR A 388 -3.59 -7.09 -17.06
CA THR A 388 -4.55 -7.85 -16.24
C THR A 388 -4.39 -9.35 -16.39
N LEU A 389 -3.57 -9.81 -17.34
CA LEU A 389 -3.31 -11.23 -17.57
C LEU A 389 -2.41 -11.82 -16.47
N ALA A 390 -2.69 -13.07 -16.12
CA ALA A 390 -1.89 -13.82 -15.18
C ALA A 390 -0.44 -13.96 -15.70
N GLN A 391 0.53 -13.71 -14.83
CA GLN A 391 1.95 -13.76 -15.13
C GLN A 391 2.56 -15.06 -14.61
N PRO A 392 3.39 -15.77 -15.40
CA PRO A 392 4.00 -17.02 -14.96
C PRO A 392 5.07 -16.77 -13.88
N ALA A 393 5.17 -17.68 -12.92
CA ALA A 393 6.21 -17.70 -11.89
C ALA A 393 6.70 -19.14 -11.65
N ALA A 394 7.99 -19.37 -11.87
CA ALA A 394 8.65 -20.58 -11.40
C ALA A 394 9.07 -20.37 -9.94
N LEU A 395 8.44 -21.09 -9.01
CA LEU A 395 8.82 -20.99 -7.61
C LEU A 395 10.03 -21.86 -7.37
N THR A 396 11.11 -21.29 -6.82
CA THR A 396 12.35 -22.00 -6.54
C THR A 396 12.88 -21.61 -5.17
N THR A 397 13.60 -22.52 -4.52
CA THR A 397 14.30 -22.24 -3.27
C THR A 397 15.51 -21.35 -3.56
N GLY A 398 15.49 -20.09 -3.11
CA GLY A 398 16.62 -19.17 -3.20
C GLY A 398 16.44 -17.99 -4.16
N SER A 399 15.34 -17.95 -4.92
CA SER A 399 14.93 -16.73 -5.65
C SER A 399 13.49 -16.38 -5.32
N ILE A 400 13.21 -15.08 -5.26
CA ILE A 400 11.89 -14.55 -4.95
C ILE A 400 11.35 -13.94 -6.24
N PRO A 401 10.33 -14.56 -6.88
CA PRO A 401 9.66 -13.96 -8.02
C PRO A 401 9.17 -12.56 -7.65
N HIS A 402 9.42 -11.61 -8.54
CA HIS A 402 9.12 -10.21 -8.31
C HIS A 402 8.13 -9.73 -9.37
N PHE A 403 7.02 -9.17 -8.90
CA PHE A 403 5.98 -8.57 -9.71
C PHE A 403 5.74 -7.12 -9.32
N LEU A 404 5.31 -6.36 -10.30
CA LEU A 404 4.99 -4.94 -10.21
C LEU A 404 3.47 -4.81 -10.23
N ALA A 405 2.90 -4.31 -9.15
CA ALA A 405 1.48 -3.97 -9.10
C ALA A 405 1.33 -2.46 -9.34
N ARG A 406 0.58 -2.08 -10.37
CA ARG A 406 0.37 -0.68 -10.77
C ARG A 406 -1.09 -0.29 -10.66
N LEU A 407 -1.36 0.99 -10.39
CA LEU A 407 -2.72 1.48 -10.58
C LEU A 407 -2.96 1.63 -12.08
N PRO A 408 -4.20 1.43 -12.55
CA PRO A 408 -4.60 1.96 -13.83
C PRO A 408 -4.29 3.45 -13.80
N MET A 409 -3.56 3.89 -14.80
CA MET A 409 -3.10 5.27 -14.90
C MET A 409 -4.23 6.29 -14.78
N HIS A 410 -5.40 5.97 -15.34
CA HIS A 410 -6.59 6.80 -15.30
C HIS A 410 -7.07 7.07 -13.85
N ILE A 411 -6.94 6.08 -12.96
CA ILE A 411 -7.16 6.23 -11.51
C ILE A 411 -6.04 7.07 -10.89
N GLY A 412 -4.77 6.80 -11.25
CA GLY A 412 -3.61 7.54 -10.75
C GLY A 412 -3.68 9.04 -11.03
N VAL A 413 -4.17 9.41 -12.21
CA VAL A 413 -4.45 10.79 -12.63
C VAL A 413 -5.44 11.41 -11.64
N VAL A 414 -6.64 10.86 -11.49
CA VAL A 414 -7.68 11.43 -10.63
C VAL A 414 -7.28 11.52 -9.16
N LEU A 415 -6.41 10.63 -8.70
CA LEU A 415 -6.03 10.52 -7.30
C LEU A 415 -5.06 11.61 -6.80
N GLU A 416 -4.32 12.32 -7.65
CA GLU A 416 -3.35 13.35 -7.24
C GLU A 416 -3.96 14.40 -6.30
N THR A 417 -3.35 14.59 -5.11
CA THR A 417 -3.76 15.64 -4.17
C THR A 417 -3.25 17.01 -4.63
N PRO A 418 -4.02 18.09 -4.41
CA PRO A 418 -3.57 19.45 -4.69
C PRO A 418 -2.23 19.73 -4.01
N ASP A 419 -1.20 20.10 -4.78
CA ASP A 419 -0.30 21.12 -4.25
C ASP A 419 -1.12 22.42 -4.23
N ALA A 420 -0.87 23.31 -3.27
CA ALA A 420 -1.46 24.65 -3.31
C ALA A 420 -0.95 25.35 -4.58
N ILE A 421 -1.67 25.20 -5.69
CA ILE A 421 -1.39 25.87 -6.96
C ILE A 421 -1.54 27.35 -6.63
N ARG A 422 -0.41 28.06 -6.59
CA ARG A 422 -0.41 29.51 -6.50
C ARG A 422 -0.99 30.03 -7.81
N ASP A 423 -1.99 30.89 -7.67
CA ASP A 423 -2.67 31.71 -8.67
C ASP A 423 -2.16 31.59 -10.13
N ASN A 424 -3.10 31.31 -11.04
CA ASN A 424 -3.00 31.45 -12.51
C ASN A 424 -2.14 30.42 -13.28
N VAL A 425 -2.25 29.12 -13.00
CA VAL A 425 -1.71 28.08 -13.90
C VAL A 425 -2.80 27.62 -14.89
N PHE A 426 -2.48 27.63 -16.20
CA PHE A 426 -3.43 27.26 -17.27
C PHE A 426 -3.87 25.78 -17.22
N CYS A 427 -5.14 25.53 -17.52
CA CYS A 427 -5.81 24.22 -17.46
C CYS A 427 -5.09 23.10 -18.23
N VAL A 428 -4.55 23.41 -19.40
CA VAL A 428 -3.78 22.45 -20.22
C VAL A 428 -2.54 21.94 -19.49
N PHE A 429 -1.78 22.83 -18.84
CA PHE A 429 -0.54 22.45 -18.17
C PHE A 429 -0.79 21.73 -16.85
N ALA A 430 -1.85 22.10 -16.12
CA ALA A 430 -2.23 21.42 -14.89
C ALA A 430 -2.55 19.94 -15.16
N SER A 431 -3.34 19.66 -16.21
CA SER A 431 -3.68 18.29 -16.59
C SER A 431 -2.49 17.51 -17.13
N LEU A 432 -1.64 18.11 -17.99
CA LEU A 432 -0.43 17.42 -18.48
C LEU A 432 0.55 17.10 -17.34
N ARG A 433 0.77 18.04 -16.40
CA ARG A 433 1.62 17.83 -15.22
C ARG A 433 1.13 16.64 -14.40
N ARG A 434 -0.17 16.61 -14.12
CA ARG A 434 -0.83 15.57 -13.34
C ARG A 434 -0.67 14.20 -13.95
N VAL A 435 -0.84 14.15 -15.26
CA VAL A 435 -0.70 12.93 -16.03
C VAL A 435 0.75 12.41 -16.03
N VAL A 436 1.73 13.28 -16.25
CA VAL A 436 3.15 12.92 -16.16
C VAL A 436 3.51 12.44 -14.75
N ARG A 437 2.99 13.08 -13.69
CA ARG A 437 3.21 12.65 -12.31
C ARG A 437 2.62 11.26 -12.06
N ALA A 438 1.36 11.05 -12.43
CA ALA A 438 0.73 9.74 -12.32
C ALA A 438 1.51 8.66 -13.07
N TRP A 439 2.12 8.99 -14.22
CA TRP A 439 2.96 8.06 -14.98
C TRP A 439 4.21 7.67 -14.21
N ILE A 440 4.92 8.66 -13.64
CA ILE A 440 6.13 8.39 -12.86
C ILE A 440 5.78 7.64 -11.57
N ASP A 441 4.71 8.02 -10.88
CA ASP A 441 4.21 7.36 -9.68
C ASP A 441 3.83 5.90 -9.97
N ASN A 442 3.26 5.58 -11.13
CA ASN A 442 2.86 4.21 -11.44
C ASN A 442 3.96 3.35 -12.04
N ARG A 443 4.81 3.91 -12.91
CA ARG A 443 5.78 3.12 -13.68
C ARG A 443 7.16 3.05 -13.03
N ILE A 444 7.57 4.14 -12.40
CA ILE A 444 8.88 4.28 -11.77
C ILE A 444 8.64 4.15 -10.25
N CYS A 445 8.19 5.18 -9.57
CA CYS A 445 8.25 5.20 -8.11
C CYS A 445 7.29 4.24 -7.41
N GLY A 446 6.28 3.72 -8.10
CA GLY A 446 5.28 2.82 -7.53
C GLY A 446 4.33 3.44 -6.50
N GLY A 447 4.83 4.32 -5.64
CA GLY A 447 4.04 5.11 -4.70
C GLY A 447 3.78 6.50 -5.24
N ARG A 448 2.88 7.24 -4.56
CA ARG A 448 2.69 8.67 -4.85
C ARG A 448 3.93 9.45 -4.44
N LEU A 449 4.56 10.15 -5.37
CA LEU A 449 5.59 11.12 -5.04
C LEU A 449 4.98 12.32 -4.35
N VAL A 450 5.63 12.81 -3.29
CA VAL A 450 5.30 14.09 -2.66
C VAL A 450 6.42 15.06 -2.99
N PHE A 451 6.11 16.19 -3.61
CA PHE A 451 7.09 17.19 -4.08
C PHE A 451 7.93 17.83 -2.98
N ARG A 452 7.45 17.83 -1.74
CA ARG A 452 8.23 18.31 -0.62
C ARG A 452 9.31 17.28 -0.32
N THR A 453 10.57 17.59 -0.59
CA THR A 453 11.74 16.72 -0.35
C THR A 453 11.82 16.21 1.10
N ALA A 454 11.29 16.98 2.05
CA ALA A 454 11.15 16.59 3.46
C ALA A 454 10.08 15.50 3.71
N LEU A 455 9.10 15.39 2.80
CA LEU A 455 8.00 14.43 2.84
C LEU A 455 8.18 13.26 1.84
N THR A 456 9.10 13.37 0.87
CA THR A 456 9.51 12.25 0.02
C THR A 456 10.43 11.31 0.79
N SER A 457 10.08 10.02 0.86
CA SER A 457 10.92 9.02 1.51
C SER A 457 12.33 8.98 0.90
N ALA A 458 13.35 8.72 1.72
CA ALA A 458 14.73 8.59 1.24
C ALA A 458 14.88 7.43 0.23
N GLY A 459 14.07 6.37 0.38
CA GLY A 459 14.02 5.23 -0.54
C GLY A 459 13.55 5.62 -1.94
N ALA A 460 12.42 6.35 -2.05
CA ALA A 460 11.92 6.83 -3.33
C ALA A 460 12.94 7.73 -4.04
N ARG A 461 13.63 8.62 -3.31
CA ARG A 461 14.69 9.47 -3.87
C ARG A 461 15.87 8.67 -4.42
N LYS A 462 16.36 7.68 -3.65
CA LYS A 462 17.46 6.80 -4.08
C LYS A 462 17.09 5.97 -5.33
N LEU A 463 15.84 5.54 -5.42
CA LEU A 463 15.32 4.82 -6.58
C LEU A 463 15.34 5.70 -7.84
N ILE A 464 14.83 6.93 -7.73
CA ILE A 464 14.87 7.92 -8.82
C ILE A 464 16.32 8.13 -9.30
N ASP A 465 17.24 8.39 -8.35
CA ASP A 465 18.67 8.56 -8.65
C ASP A 465 19.25 7.34 -9.38
N ASN A 466 18.88 6.12 -8.97
CA ASN A 466 19.33 4.88 -9.62
C ASN A 466 18.75 4.67 -11.02
N SER A 467 17.49 5.05 -11.29
CA SER A 467 16.91 4.99 -12.65
C SER A 467 17.56 5.97 -13.62
N LEU A 468 18.06 7.09 -13.10
CA LEU A 468 18.64 8.18 -13.87
C LEU A 468 20.09 7.92 -14.31
N GLY A 469 20.77 6.94 -13.71
CA GLY A 469 22.21 6.73 -13.91
C GLY A 469 23.06 7.80 -13.22
N VAL A 470 24.39 7.74 -13.37
CA VAL A 470 25.32 8.75 -12.83
C VAL A 470 25.19 10.04 -13.65
N VAL A 471 24.14 10.80 -13.37
CA VAL A 471 24.05 12.19 -13.82
C VAL A 471 24.97 12.99 -12.91
N PRO A 472 26.04 13.63 -13.42
CA PRO A 472 26.80 14.57 -12.61
C PRO A 472 25.81 15.67 -12.21
N ARG A 473 25.59 15.87 -10.91
CA ARG A 473 24.91 17.08 -10.41
C ARG A 473 25.82 18.27 -10.71
N GLN A 474 25.82 18.75 -11.96
CA GLN A 474 26.40 20.03 -12.28
C GLN A 474 25.51 21.09 -11.66
N ASN A 475 25.97 21.66 -10.56
CA ASN A 475 25.51 22.96 -10.11
C ASN A 475 25.93 23.97 -11.18
N VAL A 476 25.12 24.17 -12.21
CA VAL A 476 25.28 25.29 -13.13
C VAL A 476 24.82 26.53 -12.39
N TRP A 477 25.76 27.19 -11.73
CA TRP A 477 25.59 28.57 -11.31
C TRP A 477 26.14 29.43 -12.44
N PRO A 478 25.35 30.33 -13.05
CA PRO A 478 25.91 31.31 -13.97
C PRO A 478 26.70 32.33 -13.14
N SER A 479 28.00 32.08 -12.96
CA SER A 479 28.93 33.15 -12.60
C SER A 479 29.30 33.91 -13.86
N GLY A 480 28.47 34.88 -14.24
CA GLY A 480 28.86 35.93 -15.19
C GLY A 480 27.81 36.28 -16.24
N PRO A 481 27.80 37.54 -16.70
CA PRO A 481 26.96 37.97 -17.81
C PRO A 481 27.57 37.46 -19.12
N PHE A 482 26.79 36.65 -19.85
CA PHE A 482 26.92 36.36 -21.27
C PHE A 482 28.27 35.78 -21.77
N GLY A 483 28.32 34.45 -21.97
CA GLY A 483 29.24 33.82 -22.92
C GLY A 483 29.81 32.49 -22.46
N ASP A 484 29.21 31.37 -22.89
CA ASP A 484 29.76 30.55 -23.98
C ASP A 484 28.90 29.30 -24.21
N ARG A 485 28.76 28.94 -25.48
CA ARG A 485 27.88 27.89 -25.99
C ARG A 485 28.38 26.51 -25.58
N VAL A 486 27.59 25.79 -24.79
CA VAL A 486 27.69 24.33 -24.71
C VAL A 486 27.10 23.75 -26.00
N ALA A 487 27.85 22.88 -26.68
CA ALA A 487 27.44 22.25 -27.94
C ALA A 487 26.15 21.45 -27.76
N GLU A 488 25.27 21.52 -28.76
CA GLU A 488 24.00 20.77 -28.79
C GLU A 488 24.28 19.25 -28.85
N PRO A 489 23.54 18.42 -28.09
CA PRO A 489 23.68 16.98 -28.15
C PRO A 489 22.95 16.40 -29.37
N ASP A 490 23.63 15.49 -30.07
CA ASP A 490 23.13 14.74 -31.22
C ASP A 490 21.99 13.78 -30.83
N LEU A 491 20.82 13.94 -31.45
CA LEU A 491 19.58 13.20 -31.18
C LEU A 491 19.50 11.84 -31.88
N THR A 492 20.49 11.46 -32.70
CA THR A 492 20.40 10.27 -33.56
C THR A 492 20.93 8.96 -32.96
N THR A 493 21.56 8.99 -31.78
CA THR A 493 22.28 7.81 -31.24
C THR A 493 21.48 6.89 -30.32
N GLY A 494 20.18 7.15 -30.09
CA GLY A 494 19.32 6.22 -29.35
C GLY A 494 19.76 5.92 -27.90
N LEU A 495 20.65 6.71 -27.30
CA LEU A 495 21.24 6.45 -25.98
C LEU A 495 20.86 7.48 -24.89
N PHE A 496 19.68 8.09 -25.01
CA PHE A 496 19.05 8.94 -23.98
C PHE A 496 17.53 8.76 -24.04
N GLN A 497 16.94 7.93 -23.18
CA GLN A 497 15.61 7.33 -23.50
C GLN A 497 14.42 7.85 -22.67
N MET A 498 14.60 8.80 -21.73
CA MET A 498 13.54 9.71 -21.20
C MET A 498 14.22 10.95 -20.58
N ARG A 499 14.75 11.89 -21.41
CA ARG A 499 15.61 13.05 -21.04
C ARG A 499 15.10 13.88 -19.83
N ASP A 500 15.82 14.03 -18.73
CA ASP A 500 16.48 12.98 -17.95
C ASP A 500 15.65 12.80 -16.65
N ILE A 501 14.68 11.88 -16.77
CA ILE A 501 13.41 11.67 -16.06
C ILE A 501 12.75 13.00 -15.69
N LEU A 502 12.55 13.76 -16.77
CA LEU A 502 12.08 15.14 -16.87
C LEU A 502 12.72 16.05 -15.82
N GLU A 503 14.05 15.90 -15.70
CA GLU A 503 15.02 16.53 -14.79
C GLU A 503 14.49 16.75 -13.36
N ILE A 504 13.95 15.65 -12.81
CA ILE A 504 13.51 15.48 -11.42
C ILE A 504 12.31 16.38 -11.08
N PHE A 505 11.22 16.13 -11.82
CA PHE A 505 9.87 16.59 -11.52
C PHE A 505 9.63 18.11 -11.59
N PHE A 506 10.52 18.86 -12.26
CA PHE A 506 10.43 20.26 -12.77
C PHE A 506 11.17 21.38 -11.96
N PRO A 507 12.49 21.64 -12.18
CA PRO A 507 13.28 22.70 -11.50
C PRO A 507 13.36 24.06 -12.27
N ALA A 508 13.85 25.11 -11.57
CA ALA A 508 13.64 26.54 -11.89
C ALA A 508 14.36 27.13 -13.12
N GLU A 509 15.44 26.53 -13.61
CA GLU A 509 16.19 27.04 -14.75
C GLU A 509 16.61 25.88 -15.66
N ALA A 510 16.30 25.95 -16.97
CA ALA A 510 16.66 24.94 -17.96
C ALA A 510 17.14 25.59 -19.28
N PRO A 511 18.15 25.02 -19.97
CA PRO A 511 18.80 25.68 -21.09
C PRO A 511 17.89 25.79 -22.32
N VAL A 512 18.17 26.83 -23.09
CA VAL A 512 17.48 27.24 -24.31
C VAL A 512 17.85 26.32 -25.49
N CYS A 513 16.87 25.95 -26.32
CA CYS A 513 17.11 25.59 -27.73
C CYS A 513 16.15 26.38 -28.63
N THR A 514 16.62 26.69 -29.84
CA THR A 514 15.95 27.60 -30.78
C THR A 514 14.97 26.82 -31.64
N VAL A 515 13.67 27.09 -31.51
CA VAL A 515 12.66 26.65 -32.50
C VAL A 515 12.53 27.76 -33.54
N GLY A 516 12.62 27.40 -34.82
CA GLY A 516 12.82 28.34 -35.92
C GLY A 516 11.64 29.28 -36.16
N GLY A 517 11.94 30.58 -36.32
CA GLY A 517 11.03 31.53 -36.97
C GLY A 517 10.77 32.86 -36.25
N THR A 518 11.12 33.00 -34.97
CA THR A 518 10.98 34.27 -34.24
C THR A 518 12.27 34.63 -33.50
N THR A 519 12.68 35.91 -33.53
CA THR A 519 13.84 36.41 -32.77
C THR A 519 13.48 36.78 -31.33
N ASP A 520 12.20 37.04 -31.06
CA ASP A 520 11.71 37.38 -29.74
C ASP A 520 11.21 36.12 -29.02
N ARG A 521 11.75 35.90 -27.82
CA ARG A 521 11.43 34.76 -26.96
C ARG A 521 10.56 35.19 -25.79
N PRO A 522 9.37 34.60 -25.58
CA PRO A 522 8.68 34.75 -24.31
C PRO A 522 9.49 34.10 -23.19
N THR A 523 9.57 34.80 -22.06
CA THR A 523 10.32 34.32 -20.88
C THR A 523 9.40 33.48 -19.99
N VAL A 524 9.84 32.28 -19.61
CA VAL A 524 9.02 31.30 -18.88
C VAL A 524 9.77 30.86 -17.62
N TYR A 525 9.08 30.85 -16.47
CA TYR A 525 9.73 30.87 -15.14
C TYR A 525 9.34 29.74 -14.16
N THR A 526 8.58 28.68 -14.54
CA THR A 526 7.99 27.73 -13.56
C THR A 526 7.77 26.29 -14.07
N VAL A 527 7.19 25.42 -13.23
CA VAL A 527 6.64 24.06 -13.53
C VAL A 527 5.84 24.00 -14.83
N GLY A 528 5.12 25.08 -15.18
CA GLY A 528 4.42 25.19 -16.46
C GLY A 528 5.36 25.15 -17.67
N GLY A 529 6.63 25.52 -17.51
CA GLY A 529 7.64 25.55 -18.58
C GLY A 529 8.08 24.17 -19.07
N VAL A 530 8.15 23.16 -18.21
CA VAL A 530 8.47 21.79 -18.66
C VAL A 530 7.24 21.14 -19.31
N ALA A 531 6.04 21.37 -18.76
CA ALA A 531 4.79 20.96 -19.40
C ALA A 531 4.62 21.62 -20.78
N TYR A 532 4.96 22.91 -20.91
CA TYR A 532 4.94 23.65 -22.17
C TYR A 532 5.94 23.11 -23.20
N ARG A 533 7.16 22.73 -22.78
CA ARG A 533 8.14 22.11 -23.69
C ARG A 533 7.70 20.74 -24.18
N LEU A 534 7.13 19.90 -23.30
CA LEU A 534 6.55 18.61 -23.69
C LEU A 534 5.42 18.80 -24.71
N TRP A 535 4.58 19.81 -24.48
CA TRP A 535 3.52 20.19 -25.39
C TRP A 535 4.05 20.66 -26.75
N LEU A 536 5.09 21.50 -26.80
CA LEU A 536 5.71 21.96 -28.05
C LEU A 536 6.35 20.82 -28.87
N THR A 537 7.06 19.89 -28.22
CA THR A 537 7.62 18.73 -28.92
C THR A 537 6.54 17.84 -29.52
N ALA A 538 5.36 17.75 -28.88
CA ALA A 538 4.22 17.05 -29.46
C ALA A 538 3.63 17.79 -30.67
N VAL A 539 3.56 19.13 -30.63
CA VAL A 539 3.11 19.96 -31.77
C VAL A 539 3.94 19.67 -33.03
N GLU A 540 5.26 19.64 -32.91
CA GLU A 540 6.17 19.39 -34.05
C GLU A 540 5.97 17.99 -34.68
N ALA A 541 5.59 16.99 -33.89
CA ALA A 541 5.35 15.63 -34.38
C ALA A 541 4.00 15.47 -35.10
N PHE A 542 2.96 16.18 -34.64
CA PHE A 542 1.66 16.20 -35.31
C PHE A 542 1.67 17.04 -36.60
N GLU A 543 2.65 17.93 -36.76
CA GLU A 543 2.95 18.61 -38.02
C GLU A 543 3.63 17.68 -39.05
N SER A 544 4.07 16.47 -38.64
CA SER A 544 4.68 15.48 -39.54
C SER A 544 3.65 14.81 -40.46
N ASN A 545 4.04 14.55 -41.72
CA ASN A 545 3.12 14.07 -42.77
C ASN A 545 2.43 12.72 -42.49
N ALA A 546 2.97 11.88 -41.61
CA ALA A 546 2.48 10.52 -41.40
C ALA A 546 1.23 10.42 -40.50
N THR A 547 0.97 11.43 -39.66
CA THR A 547 -0.18 11.49 -38.73
C THR A 547 -1.35 12.35 -39.27
N LYS A 548 -1.22 12.87 -40.49
CA LYS A 548 -2.13 13.87 -41.11
C LYS A 548 -3.49 13.38 -41.59
N CYS A 549 -3.76 12.08 -41.52
CA CYS A 549 -4.87 11.50 -42.29
C CYS A 549 -6.28 11.74 -41.74
N ASN A 550 -6.45 12.35 -40.56
CA ASN A 550 -7.77 12.42 -39.91
C ASN A 550 -8.27 13.85 -39.58
N PHE A 551 -7.46 14.89 -39.78
CA PHE A 551 -7.85 16.30 -39.59
C PHE A 551 -7.04 17.20 -40.54
N PRO A 552 -7.61 18.31 -41.08
CA PRO A 552 -6.84 19.33 -41.79
C PRO A 552 -5.71 19.92 -40.91
N ASP A 553 -4.60 20.39 -41.51
CA ASP A 553 -3.42 21.00 -40.85
C ASP A 553 -3.77 22.07 -39.79
N GLU A 554 -4.95 22.67 -39.90
CA GLU A 554 -5.50 23.75 -39.09
C GLU A 554 -6.31 23.28 -37.85
N HIS A 555 -6.66 21.99 -37.76
CA HIS A 555 -7.67 21.47 -36.80
C HIS A 555 -7.09 20.48 -35.78
N VAL A 556 -5.83 20.06 -35.90
CA VAL A 556 -5.19 19.16 -34.92
C VAL A 556 -4.96 19.93 -33.61
N GLY A 557 -5.78 19.62 -32.61
CA GLY A 557 -5.84 20.35 -31.35
C GLY A 557 -4.52 20.35 -30.56
N ARG A 558 -4.09 21.55 -30.16
CA ARG A 558 -2.89 21.80 -29.36
C ARG A 558 -3.17 21.64 -27.87
N GLY A 559 -3.44 20.41 -27.41
CA GLY A 559 -3.97 20.13 -26.08
C GLY A 559 -3.27 19.03 -25.29
N ALA A 560 -3.60 18.89 -24.00
CA ALA A 560 -3.11 17.77 -23.19
C ALA A 560 -3.38 16.40 -23.84
N PRO A 561 -4.59 16.11 -24.38
CA PRO A 561 -4.88 14.81 -25.02
C PRO A 561 -3.89 14.44 -26.14
N ALA A 562 -3.48 15.42 -26.94
CA ALA A 562 -2.54 15.19 -28.03
C ALA A 562 -1.12 14.88 -27.52
N ALA A 563 -0.68 15.60 -26.50
CA ALA A 563 0.58 15.28 -25.83
C ALA A 563 0.56 13.85 -25.26
N LEU A 564 -0.58 13.36 -24.75
CA LEU A 564 -0.67 12.00 -24.21
C LEU A 564 -0.53 10.94 -25.30
N VAL A 565 -1.17 11.12 -26.45
CA VAL A 565 -1.02 10.19 -27.57
C VAL A 565 0.42 10.19 -28.12
N TYR A 566 1.03 11.37 -28.23
CA TYR A 566 2.42 11.50 -28.66
C TYR A 566 3.40 10.79 -27.72
N LEU A 567 3.20 10.94 -26.41
CA LEU A 567 4.01 10.25 -25.40
C LEU A 567 3.72 8.73 -25.35
N GLY A 568 2.81 8.21 -26.20
CA GLY A 568 2.41 6.80 -26.21
C GLY A 568 1.61 6.41 -24.97
N LEU A 569 0.99 7.39 -24.31
CA LEU A 569 0.31 7.23 -23.05
C LEU A 569 -1.22 7.15 -23.19
N GLY A 570 -1.78 7.50 -24.34
CA GLY A 570 -3.19 7.35 -24.63
C GLY A 570 -3.43 7.01 -26.09
N HIS A 571 -4.66 6.63 -26.40
CA HIS A 571 -5.13 6.44 -27.77
C HIS A 571 -6.21 7.47 -28.10
N TYR A 572 -6.26 7.88 -29.37
CA TYR A 572 -7.40 8.62 -29.88
C TYR A 572 -8.54 7.66 -30.22
N GLN A 573 -9.76 8.09 -29.92
CA GLN A 573 -10.91 7.68 -30.71
C GLN A 573 -11.13 8.78 -31.76
N VAL A 574 -11.07 8.39 -33.03
CA VAL A 574 -11.38 9.27 -34.15
C VAL A 574 -12.46 8.58 -34.97
N ASN A 575 -13.55 9.30 -35.26
CA ASN A 575 -14.54 8.83 -36.21
C ASN A 575 -13.90 8.74 -37.62
N PRO A 576 -13.93 7.59 -38.31
CA PRO A 576 -13.14 7.35 -39.54
C PRO A 576 -13.65 8.06 -40.81
N ALA A 577 -14.72 8.87 -40.75
CA ALA A 577 -15.23 9.58 -41.93
C ALA A 577 -15.43 11.10 -41.64
N PRO A 578 -14.82 12.00 -42.42
CA PRO A 578 -15.08 13.43 -42.31
C PRO A 578 -16.48 13.78 -42.87
N ALA A 579 -17.16 14.72 -42.21
CA ALA A 579 -18.20 15.53 -42.83
C ALA A 579 -17.56 16.79 -43.47
N ALA A 580 -18.17 17.33 -44.52
CA ALA A 580 -17.59 18.36 -45.40
C ALA A 580 -17.51 19.76 -44.70
N PRO A 581 -16.86 20.79 -45.31
CA PRO A 581 -16.37 21.96 -44.58
C PRO A 581 -17.48 22.84 -43.96
N ASP A 582 -17.21 23.33 -42.75
CA ASP A 582 -17.88 24.33 -41.89
C ASP A 582 -19.39 24.22 -41.61
N ALA A 583 -20.23 23.75 -42.53
CA ALA A 583 -21.69 23.68 -42.35
C ALA A 583 -22.17 22.40 -41.62
N GLU A 584 -21.36 21.34 -41.59
CA GLU A 584 -21.70 20.04 -40.96
C GLU A 584 -20.98 19.80 -39.61
N MET A 585 -20.18 20.76 -39.15
CA MET A 585 -19.37 20.66 -37.93
C MET A 585 -20.21 20.42 -36.66
N ASN A 586 -21.41 20.99 -36.57
CA ASN A 586 -22.32 20.76 -35.45
C ASN A 586 -22.81 19.31 -35.36
N GLY A 587 -23.06 18.68 -36.52
CA GLY A 587 -23.45 17.27 -36.59
C GLY A 587 -22.30 16.36 -36.16
N TYR A 588 -21.08 16.67 -36.59
CA TYR A 588 -19.87 15.95 -36.17
C TYR A 588 -19.63 16.02 -34.66
N ILE A 589 -19.78 17.21 -34.06
CA ILE A 589 -19.60 17.41 -32.62
C ILE A 589 -20.69 16.69 -31.83
N ALA A 590 -21.96 16.78 -32.26
CA ALA A 590 -23.05 16.05 -31.63
C ALA A 590 -22.84 14.53 -31.69
N VAL A 591 -22.30 14.00 -32.79
CA VAL A 591 -21.95 12.57 -32.91
C VAL A 591 -20.80 12.20 -31.97
N ASN A 592 -19.71 12.98 -31.94
CA ASN A 592 -18.60 12.72 -31.02
C ASN A 592 -19.02 12.78 -29.55
N VAL A 593 -19.82 13.79 -29.16
CA VAL A 593 -20.34 13.91 -27.80
C VAL A 593 -21.31 12.76 -27.49
N ALA A 594 -22.16 12.35 -28.43
CA ALA A 594 -23.03 11.19 -28.26
C ALA A 594 -22.25 9.86 -28.12
N GLU A 595 -21.19 9.65 -28.91
CA GLU A 595 -20.29 8.51 -28.79
C GLU A 595 -19.56 8.52 -27.44
N MET A 596 -19.09 9.69 -26.99
CA MET A 596 -18.52 9.84 -25.67
C MET A 596 -19.54 9.49 -24.58
N LEU A 597 -20.77 9.99 -24.65
CA LEU A 597 -21.83 9.74 -23.66
C LEU A 597 -22.37 8.30 -23.69
N SER A 598 -22.09 7.53 -24.74
CA SER A 598 -22.40 6.10 -24.83
C SER A 598 -21.47 5.20 -24.00
N GLY A 599 -20.58 5.79 -23.20
CA GLY A 599 -19.61 5.11 -22.35
C GLY A 599 -18.20 5.03 -22.96
N GLY A 600 -17.89 5.91 -23.92
CA GLY A 600 -16.59 5.94 -24.60
C GLY A 600 -15.42 6.49 -23.77
N LEU A 601 -15.68 7.20 -22.67
CA LEU A 601 -14.66 7.76 -21.78
C LEU A 601 -14.45 6.92 -20.52
N VAL A 602 -13.20 6.87 -20.09
CA VAL A 602 -12.76 6.32 -18.80
C VAL A 602 -12.31 7.43 -17.86
N SER A 603 -12.64 7.33 -16.58
CA SER A 603 -12.27 8.31 -15.54
C SER A 603 -10.77 8.59 -15.56
N GLY A 604 -10.34 9.84 -15.69
CA GLY A 604 -8.95 10.21 -15.92
C GLY A 604 -8.62 10.55 -17.39
N ALA A 605 -9.54 10.33 -18.33
CA ALA A 605 -9.40 10.78 -19.71
C ALA A 605 -9.26 12.31 -19.76
N THR A 606 -8.22 12.80 -20.44
CA THR A 606 -8.09 14.23 -20.69
C THR A 606 -8.96 14.61 -21.88
N LEU A 607 -9.72 15.68 -21.72
CA LEU A 607 -10.55 16.26 -22.75
C LEU A 607 -9.89 17.52 -23.31
N GLN A 608 -10.32 17.98 -24.48
CA GLN A 608 -9.96 19.28 -25.03
C GLN A 608 -11.23 20.05 -25.39
N PHE A 609 -11.49 21.12 -24.62
CA PHE A 609 -12.64 22.00 -24.72
C PHE A 609 -12.23 23.33 -25.35
N TRP A 610 -12.85 23.70 -26.47
CA TRP A 610 -12.60 24.99 -27.13
C TRP A 610 -13.90 25.77 -27.23
N ASP A 611 -13.85 27.08 -27.01
CA ASP A 611 -14.97 27.96 -27.31
C ASP A 611 -15.05 28.18 -28.81
N ARG A 612 -16.18 27.77 -29.40
CA ARG A 612 -16.45 27.94 -30.84
C ARG A 612 -16.40 29.40 -31.28
N ASN A 613 -16.94 30.31 -30.46
CA ASN A 613 -17.16 31.70 -30.84
C ASN A 613 -15.90 32.56 -30.70
N ASN A 614 -14.95 32.13 -29.86
CA ASN A 614 -13.77 32.92 -29.50
C ASN A 614 -12.46 32.27 -29.95
N ASP A 615 -12.31 30.95 -29.78
CA ASP A 615 -11.01 30.28 -29.94
C ASP A 615 -10.82 29.75 -31.36
N TYR A 616 -11.85 29.13 -31.92
CA TYR A 616 -11.82 28.55 -33.27
C TYR A 616 -11.51 29.61 -34.34
N SER A 617 -12.23 30.74 -34.32
CA SER A 617 -12.02 31.81 -35.31
C SER A 617 -10.64 32.47 -35.22
N LYS A 618 -10.05 32.58 -34.01
CA LYS A 618 -8.71 33.16 -33.81
C LYS A 618 -7.60 32.21 -34.26
N ILE A 619 -7.80 30.90 -34.06
CA ILE A 619 -6.83 29.86 -34.43
C ILE A 619 -6.79 29.68 -35.95
N VAL A 620 -7.95 29.68 -36.62
CA VAL A 620 -8.05 29.71 -38.08
C VAL A 620 -7.39 30.97 -38.67
N ALA A 621 -7.53 32.12 -38.00
CA ALA A 621 -6.97 33.40 -38.47
C ALA A 621 -5.45 33.57 -38.23
N ARG A 622 -4.77 32.61 -37.57
CA ARG A 622 -3.33 32.67 -37.21
C ARG A 622 -2.88 33.98 -36.56
N GLN A 623 -3.77 34.65 -35.84
CA GLN A 623 -3.39 35.88 -35.13
C GLN A 623 -2.49 35.48 -33.97
N MET A 624 -1.25 36.02 -33.94
CA MET A 624 -0.34 35.77 -32.82
C MET A 624 -1.03 36.18 -31.53
N LEU A 625 -1.22 35.19 -30.65
CA LEU A 625 -1.81 35.39 -29.34
C LEU A 625 -0.76 36.10 -28.51
N SER A 626 -0.99 37.38 -28.21
CA SER A 626 -0.20 38.10 -27.21
C SER A 626 -0.21 37.34 -25.88
N SER A 627 0.73 37.62 -24.98
CA SER A 627 0.78 37.02 -23.65
C SER A 627 -0.53 37.14 -22.86
N GLU A 628 -1.36 38.15 -23.17
CA GLU A 628 -2.68 38.38 -22.60
C GLU A 628 -3.78 37.45 -23.15
N ASN A 629 -3.54 36.72 -24.24
CA ASN A 629 -4.52 35.84 -24.90
C ASN A 629 -4.21 34.34 -24.76
N LEU A 630 -3.11 33.95 -24.11
CA LEU A 630 -2.82 32.55 -23.81
C LEU A 630 -3.82 31.96 -22.80
N GLU A 631 -4.43 32.81 -21.96
CA GLU A 631 -5.45 32.43 -20.97
C GLU A 631 -6.75 31.93 -21.61
N SER A 632 -7.02 32.29 -22.88
CA SER A 632 -8.22 31.86 -23.59
C SER A 632 -7.99 30.62 -24.48
N ILE A 633 -6.78 30.06 -24.55
CA ILE A 633 -6.54 28.93 -25.46
C ILE A 633 -6.99 27.63 -24.80
N GLY A 634 -8.14 27.12 -25.23
CA GLY A 634 -8.58 25.72 -25.14
C GLY A 634 -8.27 25.01 -23.82
N HIS A 635 -9.28 24.75 -23.01
CA HIS A 635 -9.11 24.05 -21.72
C HIS A 635 -8.94 22.54 -21.89
N SER A 636 -8.09 21.92 -21.07
CA SER A 636 -7.96 20.45 -21.02
C SER A 636 -8.40 19.85 -19.69
N PRO A 637 -9.71 19.85 -19.35
CA PRO A 637 -10.15 19.27 -18.09
C PRO A 637 -10.03 17.74 -18.10
N ILE A 638 -10.07 17.13 -16.92
CA ILE A 638 -9.99 15.67 -16.75
C ILE A 638 -11.39 15.13 -16.50
N PHE A 639 -11.84 14.18 -17.33
CA PHE A 639 -13.11 13.50 -17.13
C PHE A 639 -13.11 12.68 -15.84
N SER A 640 -14.20 12.75 -15.08
CA SER A 640 -14.38 12.02 -13.82
C SER A 640 -15.36 10.87 -13.96
N THR A 641 -16.61 11.19 -14.26
CA THR A 641 -17.74 10.25 -14.29
C THR A 641 -18.85 10.82 -15.15
N TYR A 642 -19.71 9.93 -15.63
CA TYR A 642 -21.01 10.29 -16.18
C TYR A 642 -22.01 10.54 -15.05
N LEU A 643 -22.97 11.44 -15.27
CA LEU A 643 -24.18 11.52 -14.45
C LEU A 643 -25.34 10.92 -15.25
N PRO A 644 -25.97 9.85 -14.76
CA PRO A 644 -27.05 9.19 -15.48
C PRO A 644 -28.35 10.01 -15.46
N SER A 645 -29.11 9.93 -16.55
CA SER A 645 -30.57 10.10 -16.54
C SER A 645 -31.25 8.76 -16.87
N ALA A 646 -32.58 8.72 -16.82
CA ALA A 646 -33.38 7.48 -16.81
C ALA A 646 -33.06 6.49 -17.95
N ASP A 647 -32.57 6.96 -19.11
CA ASP A 647 -32.31 6.11 -20.29
C ASP A 647 -30.95 6.38 -21.00
N ALA A 648 -30.16 7.41 -20.62
CA ALA A 648 -28.82 7.72 -21.17
C ALA A 648 -28.02 8.67 -20.24
N ALA A 649 -26.71 8.85 -20.49
CA ALA A 649 -25.93 9.90 -19.81
C ALA A 649 -26.25 11.29 -20.40
N GLU A 650 -26.78 12.21 -19.58
CA GLU A 650 -27.12 13.59 -20.00
C GLU A 650 -26.01 14.61 -19.70
N SER A 651 -25.04 14.24 -18.88
CA SER A 651 -23.94 15.11 -18.51
C SER A 651 -22.70 14.34 -18.06
N ILE A 652 -21.59 15.06 -18.01
CA ILE A 652 -20.32 14.56 -17.47
C ILE A 652 -19.85 15.45 -16.31
N VAL A 653 -19.11 14.87 -15.38
CA VAL A 653 -18.36 15.62 -14.38
C VAL A 653 -16.91 15.69 -14.83
N VAL A 654 -16.34 16.88 -14.80
CA VAL A 654 -14.92 17.08 -15.08
C VAL A 654 -14.22 17.74 -13.90
N MET A 655 -12.92 17.50 -13.78
CA MET A 655 -12.05 18.26 -12.91
C MET A 655 -11.36 19.35 -13.72
N ASP A 656 -11.44 20.58 -13.22
CA ASP A 656 -10.81 21.72 -13.84
C ASP A 656 -9.41 22.03 -13.27
N HIS A 657 -8.86 23.17 -13.69
CA HIS A 657 -7.56 23.67 -13.29
C HIS A 657 -7.48 24.23 -11.86
N HIS A 658 -8.63 24.54 -11.26
CA HIS A 658 -8.76 24.88 -9.84
C HIS A 658 -8.93 23.64 -8.96
N LEU A 659 -9.03 22.46 -9.58
CA LEU A 659 -9.25 21.17 -8.93
C LEU A 659 -10.66 21.04 -8.37
N ASP A 660 -11.59 21.83 -8.92
CA ASP A 660 -13.00 21.76 -8.60
C ASP A 660 -13.70 20.77 -9.54
N TRP A 661 -14.56 19.95 -8.94
CA TRP A 661 -15.44 19.06 -9.68
C TRP A 661 -16.62 19.86 -10.20
N THR A 662 -16.77 19.91 -11.52
CA THR A 662 -17.81 20.70 -12.18
C THR A 662 -18.64 19.85 -13.11
N ASP A 663 -19.95 19.95 -12.98
CA ASP A 663 -20.91 19.34 -13.89
C ASP A 663 -20.91 20.09 -15.23
N CYS A 664 -20.85 19.32 -16.31
CA CYS A 664 -20.92 19.80 -17.68
C CYS A 664 -22.15 19.19 -18.37
N PRO A 665 -23.34 19.84 -18.28
CA PRO A 665 -24.55 19.36 -18.93
C PRO A 665 -24.50 19.50 -20.44
N VAL A 666 -25.16 18.58 -21.15
CA VAL A 666 -25.40 18.69 -22.59
C VAL A 666 -26.56 19.66 -22.84
N LYS A 667 -26.36 20.61 -23.77
CA LYS A 667 -27.38 21.57 -24.22
C LYS A 667 -28.00 21.17 -25.55
N ASP A 668 -29.08 21.86 -25.91
CA ASP A 668 -29.74 21.76 -27.22
C ASP A 668 -28.73 21.89 -28.37
N GLY A 669 -28.65 20.86 -29.23
CA GLY A 669 -27.65 20.79 -30.31
C GLY A 669 -26.43 19.90 -30.01
N GLY A 670 -26.37 19.26 -28.83
CA GLY A 670 -25.40 18.19 -28.53
C GLY A 670 -24.04 18.67 -28.03
N ALA A 671 -23.91 19.93 -27.61
CA ALA A 671 -22.69 20.50 -27.02
C ALA A 671 -22.71 20.46 -25.49
N LEU A 672 -21.55 20.40 -24.85
CA LEU A 672 -21.43 20.55 -23.40
C LEU A 672 -21.46 22.03 -23.00
N SER A 673 -21.94 22.30 -21.79
CA SER A 673 -21.90 23.62 -21.17
C SER A 673 -21.00 23.60 -19.95
N TRP A 674 -20.08 24.56 -19.82
CA TRP A 674 -19.16 24.63 -18.69
C TRP A 674 -18.86 26.09 -18.33
N ALA A 675 -19.08 26.46 -17.07
CA ALA A 675 -18.81 27.79 -16.52
C ALA A 675 -19.39 28.98 -17.33
N GLY A 676 -20.56 28.79 -17.98
CA GLY A 676 -21.22 29.81 -18.79
C GLY A 676 -20.78 29.87 -20.27
N PHE A 677 -19.80 29.06 -20.65
CA PHE A 677 -19.37 28.86 -22.04
C PHE A 677 -20.00 27.58 -22.62
N GLU A 678 -20.04 27.49 -23.95
CA GLU A 678 -20.51 26.31 -24.68
C GLU A 678 -19.31 25.63 -25.36
N PRO A 679 -18.43 24.98 -24.57
CA PRO A 679 -17.28 24.32 -25.12
C PRO A 679 -17.69 23.18 -26.03
N GLN A 680 -17.06 23.13 -27.19
CA GLN A 680 -17.11 21.98 -28.05
C GLN A 680 -15.97 21.04 -27.64
N VAL A 681 -16.28 19.75 -27.46
CA VAL A 681 -15.24 18.75 -27.22
C VAL A 681 -14.71 18.30 -28.56
N TRP A 682 -13.44 18.60 -28.81
CA TRP A 682 -12.82 18.32 -30.11
C TRP A 682 -11.98 17.05 -30.08
N LEU A 683 -11.32 16.78 -28.94
CA LEU A 683 -10.42 15.65 -28.78
C LEU A 683 -10.55 15.08 -27.36
N ALA A 684 -10.58 13.76 -27.27
CA ALA A 684 -10.41 13.02 -26.04
C ALA A 684 -9.23 12.05 -26.20
N ALA A 685 -8.46 11.88 -25.13
CA ALA A 685 -7.48 10.80 -25.03
C ALA A 685 -7.98 9.80 -23.99
N ASN A 686 -8.32 8.60 -24.46
CA ASN A 686 -8.89 7.55 -23.63
C ASN A 686 -7.77 6.71 -23.06
N TRP A 687 -7.33 7.07 -21.86
CA TRP A 687 -6.22 6.43 -21.21
C TRP A 687 -6.67 5.15 -20.51
N ASP A 688 -6.33 4.00 -21.08
CA ASP A 688 -6.21 2.74 -20.37
C ASP A 688 -4.80 2.19 -20.52
N GLU A 689 -4.24 1.66 -19.43
CA GLU A 689 -2.91 1.02 -19.45
C GLU A 689 -2.87 -0.38 -20.07
#